data_AF-K9RDB8-F1
#
_entry.id   AF-K9RDB8-F1
#
_cell.length_a   1.000
_cell.length_b   1.000
_cell.length_c   1.000
_cell.angle_alpha   90.00
_cell.angle_beta   90.00
_cell.angle_gamma   90.00
#
_symmetry.space_group_name_H-M   'P 1'
#
loop_
_entity.id
_entity.type
_entity.pdbx_description
1 polymer ?
#
loop_
_entity_poly.entity_id
_entity_poly.type
_entity_poly.pdbx_seq_one_letter_code
_entity_poly.pdbx_strand_id
1 'polypeptide(L)'
;MPSTFNLSAPSTFNLQEATVSDIQKAYSFGVLSVEELTQLYLNRITAYDDQGPAISAVISVNPDALDKARELDAKLRNQGADGALYGIPVLLKDNYDTSDLPTTAGSDVLAGSIPPDDAFTTSEFRDAGAIILGKTNMSEFALSSGRLGYSSKGGLTLNPYNLNRDASGSSSGTGAAIAANFATLGTGTDTAGSVRGPSAVTGLVGIKPTRGLVSADGIVPLALTVDYAGPMALSVEDAAIALGVMAGVDENDPATEASKGKGFDDYTQFLDKNALKGARIGVAREYFGGNEEVDKLVEAAIDNMRAAGATVVELDLPDSVVDASNYGTLLNTVIQAEFNPQIEEYFETLDEEYPENLEELIAASKDPELVNSETPVNPNRIAVYEDSLEFGGLDNPEYQAAINEGIPQLQKELNNIFASNKLDAIVYPTIATPATPITDSDGNVIEDPTYQANLDNIGGDPYRANYLGNLSGFPDLTLPVGYTEQGLPVGMSLFGQEFTEPTLIGLAYAYEQQNPVRIPPSNTPALPGEKFEYLTEVLVVGDAGDDVLETQLIPDFDGNKDVVFAGFGDDLVDTTQSISGGNRVFGGSGDDELFAGKNDRVNGGAGNDILDASLGRGGNRLSGGDGDDTFFAGGNDRLIGGKGNDRFFIIEKGGNTISGGAGKDQFWIVNAELPEEVNTITDFESGVDVIGISGIGTFEDVSLEMNGKNTVINVLNQDVAVVLGMQGLGESDFAFVN
;
A
#
# COMPACT_ATOMS: atom_id res chain seq x y z
N MET A 1 -19.73 -31.26 -23.99
CA MET A 1 -18.79 -31.15 -22.86
C MET A 1 -17.66 -30.28 -23.33
N PRO A 2 -17.68 -28.99 -22.96
CA PRO A 2 -16.68 -28.03 -23.40
C PRO A 2 -15.27 -28.45 -22.98
N SER A 3 -14.30 -28.05 -23.79
CA SER A 3 -12.88 -28.30 -23.58
C SER A 3 -12.17 -27.01 -23.20
N THR A 4 -11.29 -27.08 -22.19
CA THR A 4 -10.42 -25.96 -21.81
C THR A 4 -8.97 -26.20 -22.18
N PHE A 5 -8.28 -25.15 -22.60
CA PHE A 5 -6.86 -25.17 -22.95
C PHE A 5 -6.15 -23.95 -22.35
N ASN A 6 -5.04 -24.18 -21.66
CA ASN A 6 -4.27 -23.09 -21.07
C ASN A 6 -3.53 -22.33 -22.15
N LEU A 7 -3.81 -21.03 -22.29
CA LEU A 7 -3.10 -20.16 -23.23
C LEU A 7 -1.88 -19.50 -22.59
N SER A 8 -1.86 -19.42 -21.26
CA SER A 8 -0.74 -18.92 -20.45
C SER A 8 -0.10 -20.01 -19.60
N ALA A 9 1.16 -19.81 -19.24
CA ALA A 9 1.77 -20.60 -18.18
C ALA A 9 1.09 -20.25 -16.84
N PRO A 10 0.90 -21.22 -15.93
CA PRO A 10 0.36 -20.93 -14.61
C PRO A 10 1.23 -19.90 -13.90
N SER A 11 0.58 -18.86 -13.39
CA SER A 11 1.16 -17.92 -12.45
C SER A 11 1.12 -18.54 -11.05
N THR A 12 2.10 -18.21 -10.22
CA THR A 12 2.15 -18.68 -8.83
C THR A 12 1.96 -17.49 -7.91
N PHE A 13 0.97 -17.56 -7.03
CA PHE A 13 0.92 -16.69 -5.86
C PHE A 13 1.68 -17.34 -4.71
N ASN A 14 2.52 -16.57 -4.02
CA ASN A 14 3.25 -17.02 -2.83
C ASN A 14 3.25 -15.90 -1.79
N LEU A 15 2.47 -16.07 -0.72
CA LEU A 15 2.27 -15.04 0.30
C LEU A 15 3.58 -14.49 0.88
N GLN A 16 4.59 -15.33 1.09
CA GLN A 16 5.82 -14.92 1.79
C GLN A 16 6.63 -13.83 1.05
N GLU A 17 6.45 -13.72 -0.27
CA GLU A 17 7.18 -12.76 -1.10
C GLU A 17 6.23 -12.04 -2.07
N ALA A 18 4.92 -12.04 -1.77
CA ALA A 18 3.93 -11.36 -2.58
C ALA A 18 4.03 -9.85 -2.38
N THR A 19 4.22 -9.11 -3.46
CA THR A 19 4.14 -7.64 -3.48
C THR A 19 2.68 -7.19 -3.46
N VAL A 20 2.43 -5.91 -3.18
CA VAL A 20 1.10 -5.28 -3.36
C VAL A 20 0.60 -5.53 -4.79
N SER A 21 1.47 -5.40 -5.79
CA SER A 21 1.14 -5.67 -7.20
C SER A 21 0.73 -7.12 -7.46
N ASP A 22 1.39 -8.11 -6.83
CA ASP A 22 1.01 -9.53 -6.95
C ASP A 22 -0.36 -9.81 -6.32
N ILE A 23 -0.66 -9.18 -5.19
CA ILE A 23 -1.95 -9.29 -4.49
C ILE A 23 -3.06 -8.65 -5.33
N GLN A 24 -2.89 -7.41 -5.78
CA GLN A 24 -3.88 -6.72 -6.63
C GLN A 24 -4.13 -7.51 -7.92
N LYS A 25 -3.08 -8.12 -8.48
CA LYS A 25 -3.22 -9.04 -9.61
C LYS A 25 -4.08 -10.23 -9.20
N ALA A 26 -3.79 -10.93 -8.11
CA ALA A 26 -4.57 -12.08 -7.66
C ALA A 26 -6.05 -11.73 -7.38
N TYR A 27 -6.32 -10.56 -6.79
CA TYR A 27 -7.67 -10.00 -6.64
C TYR A 27 -8.36 -9.79 -7.98
N SER A 28 -7.66 -9.20 -8.95
CA SER A 28 -8.23 -8.93 -10.28
C SER A 28 -8.61 -10.22 -11.03
N PHE A 29 -7.91 -11.33 -10.77
CA PHE A 29 -8.23 -12.65 -11.33
C PHE A 29 -9.27 -13.42 -10.49
N GLY A 30 -9.73 -12.88 -9.36
CA GLY A 30 -10.72 -13.55 -8.49
C GLY A 30 -10.20 -14.83 -7.82
N VAL A 31 -8.90 -15.09 -7.86
CA VAL A 31 -8.25 -16.28 -7.28
C VAL A 31 -7.83 -16.08 -5.83
N LEU A 32 -7.95 -14.83 -5.37
CA LEU A 32 -7.75 -14.42 -4.00
C LEU A 32 -8.80 -13.35 -3.71
N SER A 33 -9.48 -13.46 -2.58
CA SER A 33 -10.35 -12.42 -2.04
C SER A 33 -9.64 -11.63 -0.92
N VAL A 34 -10.17 -10.46 -0.58
CA VAL A 34 -9.67 -9.64 0.52
C VAL A 34 -9.83 -10.39 1.85
N GLU A 35 -10.96 -11.08 2.04
CA GLU A 35 -11.20 -11.93 3.21
C GLU A 35 -10.17 -13.07 3.31
N GLU A 36 -9.89 -13.77 2.20
CA GLU A 36 -8.91 -14.86 2.20
C GLU A 36 -7.50 -14.37 2.52
N LEU A 37 -7.04 -13.27 1.92
CA LEU A 37 -5.72 -12.71 2.23
C LEU A 37 -5.62 -12.31 3.71
N THR A 38 -6.64 -11.63 4.23
CA THR A 38 -6.72 -11.23 5.63
C THR A 38 -6.64 -12.45 6.55
N GLN A 39 -7.39 -13.50 6.24
CA GLN A 39 -7.37 -14.75 7.00
C GLN A 39 -6.02 -15.47 6.94
N LEU A 40 -5.34 -15.47 5.78
CA LEU A 40 -4.00 -16.06 5.65
C LEU A 40 -3.01 -15.38 6.60
N TYR A 41 -3.03 -14.05 6.70
CA TYR A 41 -2.18 -13.31 7.63
C TYR A 41 -2.54 -13.56 9.10
N LEU A 42 -3.83 -13.58 9.46
CA LEU A 42 -4.27 -13.92 10.82
C LEU A 42 -3.83 -15.33 11.24
N ASN A 43 -3.84 -16.29 10.30
CA ASN A 43 -3.33 -17.64 10.55
C ASN A 43 -1.84 -17.63 10.88
N ARG A 44 -1.05 -16.78 10.20
CA ARG A 44 0.39 -16.65 10.49
C ARG A 44 0.67 -16.00 11.83
N ILE A 45 -0.07 -14.94 12.19
CA ILE A 45 0.01 -14.33 13.53
C ILE A 45 -0.25 -15.39 14.59
N THR A 46 -1.35 -16.15 14.46
CA THR A 46 -1.67 -17.22 15.41
C THR A 46 -0.57 -18.29 15.48
N ALA A 47 -0.01 -18.70 14.34
CA ALA A 47 0.94 -19.81 14.28
C ALA A 47 2.35 -19.44 14.77
N TYR A 48 2.76 -18.19 14.56
CA TYR A 48 4.15 -17.77 14.74
C TYR A 48 4.36 -16.61 15.72
N ASP A 49 3.36 -15.74 15.89
CA ASP A 49 3.44 -14.65 16.87
C ASP A 49 2.98 -15.12 18.25
N ASP A 50 1.81 -15.77 18.31
CA ASP A 50 1.18 -16.21 19.57
C ASP A 50 1.63 -17.62 20.01
N GLN A 51 2.08 -18.42 19.04
CA GLN A 51 2.49 -19.81 19.22
C GLN A 51 3.87 -20.02 18.60
N GLY A 52 4.29 -21.27 18.43
CA GLY A 52 5.51 -21.61 17.70
C GLY A 52 6.74 -20.84 18.21
N PRO A 53 7.43 -20.05 17.36
CA PRO A 53 8.56 -19.20 17.76
C PRO A 53 8.23 -18.07 18.74
N ALA A 54 6.95 -17.73 18.94
CA ALA A 54 6.46 -16.71 19.86
C ALA A 54 7.16 -15.36 19.67
N ILE A 55 7.00 -14.79 18.48
CA ILE A 55 7.72 -13.59 18.06
C ILE A 55 7.32 -12.34 18.85
N SER A 56 6.07 -12.27 19.34
CA SER A 56 5.53 -11.13 20.11
C SER A 56 5.70 -9.78 19.40
N ALA A 57 5.36 -9.76 18.11
CA ALA A 57 5.39 -8.60 17.24
C ALA A 57 4.04 -7.89 17.12
N VAL A 58 2.90 -8.58 17.27
CA VAL A 58 1.56 -8.00 17.20
C VAL A 58 1.01 -7.84 18.61
N ILE A 59 0.73 -6.60 19.02
CA ILE A 59 0.24 -6.30 20.37
C ILE A 59 -1.29 -6.40 20.48
N SER A 60 -1.98 -6.12 19.36
CA SER A 60 -3.42 -6.28 19.24
C SER A 60 -3.80 -6.57 17.79
N VAL A 61 -4.73 -7.49 17.59
CA VAL A 61 -5.36 -7.76 16.30
C VAL A 61 -6.68 -6.99 16.24
N ASN A 62 -6.99 -6.40 15.10
CA ASN A 62 -8.28 -5.75 14.88
C ASN A 62 -9.39 -6.82 14.78
N PRO A 63 -10.35 -6.88 15.71
CA PRO A 63 -11.42 -7.88 15.68
C PRO A 63 -12.33 -7.72 14.45
N ASP A 64 -12.41 -6.52 13.87
CA ASP A 64 -13.29 -6.20 12.75
C ASP A 64 -12.61 -6.37 11.38
N ALA A 65 -11.32 -6.77 11.33
CA ALA A 65 -10.54 -6.88 10.09
C ALA A 65 -11.22 -7.77 9.02
N LEU A 66 -11.77 -8.93 9.43
CA LEU A 66 -12.45 -9.84 8.51
C LEU A 66 -13.81 -9.30 8.03
N ASP A 67 -14.54 -8.59 8.89
CA ASP A 67 -15.80 -7.96 8.50
C ASP A 67 -15.54 -6.84 7.50
N LYS A 68 -14.51 -6.03 7.72
CA LYS A 68 -14.06 -5.04 6.76
C LYS A 68 -13.61 -5.65 5.44
N ALA A 69 -12.89 -6.76 5.49
CA ALA A 69 -12.46 -7.48 4.29
C ALA A 69 -13.67 -7.94 3.45
N ARG A 70 -14.72 -8.49 4.08
CA ARG A 70 -15.97 -8.87 3.40
C ARG A 70 -16.69 -7.69 2.77
N GLU A 71 -16.70 -6.53 3.43
CA GLU A 71 -17.26 -5.29 2.84
C GLU A 71 -16.50 -4.88 1.58
N LEU A 72 -15.17 -4.95 1.62
CA LEU A 72 -14.33 -4.64 0.46
C LEU A 72 -14.54 -5.67 -0.66
N ASP A 73 -14.65 -6.96 -0.38
CA ASP A 73 -14.97 -7.95 -1.41
C ASP A 73 -16.33 -7.69 -2.08
N ALA A 74 -17.34 -7.28 -1.31
CA ALA A 74 -18.64 -6.90 -1.85
C ALA A 74 -18.55 -5.65 -2.75
N LYS A 75 -17.76 -4.65 -2.37
CA LYS A 75 -17.50 -3.46 -3.18
C LYS A 75 -16.66 -3.78 -4.43
N LEU A 76 -15.62 -4.60 -4.29
CA LEU A 76 -14.73 -5.05 -5.37
C LEU A 76 -15.53 -5.71 -6.50
N ARG A 77 -16.48 -6.58 -6.17
CA ARG A 77 -17.39 -7.20 -7.15
C ARG A 77 -18.21 -6.17 -7.92
N ASN A 78 -18.74 -5.16 -7.23
CA ASN A 78 -19.66 -4.17 -7.81
C ASN A 78 -18.96 -3.01 -8.56
N GLN A 79 -17.83 -2.53 -8.04
CA GLN A 79 -17.18 -1.27 -8.46
C GLN A 79 -15.74 -1.48 -8.94
N GLY A 80 -15.08 -2.58 -8.58
CA GLY A 80 -13.65 -2.79 -8.78
C GLY A 80 -12.81 -2.26 -7.60
N ALA A 81 -11.51 -2.51 -7.65
CA ALA A 81 -10.56 -1.98 -6.67
C ALA A 81 -10.31 -0.49 -6.97
N ASP A 82 -10.14 0.30 -5.90
CA ASP A 82 -9.85 1.72 -5.97
C ASP A 82 -8.52 2.01 -5.25
N GLY A 83 -7.46 2.27 -6.02
CA GLY A 83 -6.11 2.47 -5.51
C GLY A 83 -5.30 1.19 -5.29
N ALA A 84 -3.98 1.36 -5.11
CA ALA A 84 -3.03 0.25 -4.97
C ALA A 84 -3.16 -0.49 -3.62
N LEU A 85 -3.60 0.19 -2.56
CA LEU A 85 -3.76 -0.39 -1.22
C LEU A 85 -5.15 -0.97 -0.95
N TYR A 86 -6.02 -1.01 -1.95
CA TYR A 86 -7.36 -1.57 -1.80
C TYR A 86 -7.32 -3.03 -1.31
N GLY A 87 -7.87 -3.28 -0.13
CA GLY A 87 -7.89 -4.60 0.50
C GLY A 87 -6.51 -5.12 0.91
N ILE A 88 -5.49 -4.27 1.02
CA ILE A 88 -4.15 -4.67 1.49
C ILE A 88 -4.10 -4.61 3.02
N PRO A 89 -3.76 -5.71 3.72
CA PRO A 89 -3.58 -5.71 5.17
C PRO A 89 -2.32 -4.95 5.59
N VAL A 90 -2.50 -4.01 6.51
CA VAL A 90 -1.47 -3.12 7.07
C VAL A 90 -1.45 -3.27 8.59
N LEU A 91 -0.24 -3.34 9.16
CA LEU A 91 -0.02 -3.28 10.59
C LEU A 91 0.51 -1.91 11.00
N LEU A 92 -0.12 -1.28 11.97
CA LEU A 92 0.30 0.02 12.49
C LEU A 92 1.17 -0.16 13.72
N LYS A 93 2.23 0.63 13.89
CA LYS A 93 2.91 0.69 15.19
C LYS A 93 1.94 1.15 16.28
N ASP A 94 2.05 0.60 17.49
CA ASP A 94 1.11 0.85 18.59
C ASP A 94 1.10 2.28 19.16
N ASN A 95 1.85 3.20 18.56
CA ASN A 95 1.77 4.62 18.83
C ASN A 95 1.02 5.41 17.75
N TYR A 96 0.38 4.76 16.78
CA TYR A 96 -0.51 5.40 15.82
C TYR A 96 -1.95 5.32 16.33
N ASP A 97 -2.65 6.45 16.36
CA ASP A 97 -4.04 6.52 16.79
C ASP A 97 -5.00 5.81 15.84
N THR A 98 -5.97 5.15 16.46
CA THR A 98 -7.07 4.43 15.84
C THR A 98 -8.29 4.61 16.72
N SER A 99 -9.37 5.11 16.15
CA SER A 99 -10.66 5.32 16.83
C SER A 99 -11.38 4.02 17.24
N ASP A 100 -10.91 2.86 16.76
CA ASP A 100 -11.52 1.54 16.96
C ASP A 100 -10.61 0.52 17.69
N LEU A 101 -9.34 0.86 17.96
CA LEU A 101 -8.41 0.01 18.71
C LEU A 101 -7.62 0.83 19.73
N PRO A 102 -7.15 0.22 20.83
CA PRO A 102 -6.27 0.94 21.74
C PRO A 102 -4.97 1.43 21.06
N THR A 103 -4.51 2.59 21.50
CA THR A 103 -3.14 3.08 21.25
C THR A 103 -2.45 3.18 22.59
N THR A 104 -1.48 2.29 22.84
CA THR A 104 -0.88 2.16 24.16
C THR A 104 0.57 2.63 24.21
N ALA A 105 1.17 2.91 23.04
CA ALA A 105 2.61 3.08 22.87
C ALA A 105 3.43 1.94 23.53
N GLY A 106 2.87 0.72 23.57
CA GLY A 106 3.44 -0.43 24.27
C GLY A 106 3.35 -0.39 25.81
N SER A 107 2.62 0.55 26.41
CA SER A 107 2.53 0.69 27.86
C SER A 107 1.26 0.08 28.43
N ASP A 108 1.41 -0.73 29.47
CA ASP A 108 0.27 -1.28 30.22
C ASP A 108 -0.51 -0.19 30.97
N VAL A 109 0.09 0.98 31.21
CA VAL A 109 -0.59 2.17 31.76
C VAL A 109 -1.70 2.66 30.82
N LEU A 110 -1.55 2.46 29.51
CA LEU A 110 -2.50 2.87 28.48
C LEU A 110 -3.25 1.68 27.86
N ALA A 111 -3.28 0.51 28.52
CA ALA A 111 -3.74 -0.75 27.92
C ALA A 111 -5.15 -0.73 27.31
N GLY A 112 -6.02 0.18 27.75
CA GLY A 112 -7.39 0.37 27.25
C GLY A 112 -7.64 1.70 26.54
N SER A 113 -6.61 2.53 26.35
CA SER A 113 -6.75 3.89 25.83
C SER A 113 -7.16 3.87 24.36
N ILE A 114 -8.41 4.25 24.07
CA ILE A 114 -8.93 4.40 22.71
C ILE A 114 -8.93 5.89 22.38
N PRO A 115 -8.10 6.35 21.43
CA PRO A 115 -8.09 7.73 20.97
C PRO A 115 -9.44 8.18 20.40
N PRO A 116 -9.75 9.50 20.41
CA PRO A 116 -11.01 10.03 19.92
C PRO A 116 -11.19 9.88 18.39
N ASP A 117 -10.09 9.83 17.63
CA ASP A 117 -10.05 9.72 16.18
C ASP A 117 -8.82 8.93 15.70
N ASP A 118 -8.74 8.73 14.38
CA ASP A 118 -7.60 8.09 13.73
C ASP A 118 -6.46 9.11 13.56
N ALA A 119 -5.21 8.65 13.67
CA ALA A 119 -4.06 9.44 13.19
C ALA A 119 -4.26 9.83 11.72
N PHE A 120 -3.68 10.96 11.29
CA PHE A 120 -3.77 11.40 9.88
C PHE A 120 -3.40 10.27 8.91
N THR A 121 -2.27 9.61 9.14
CA THR A 121 -1.83 8.49 8.29
C THR A 121 -2.73 7.25 8.41
N THR A 122 -3.34 7.00 9.57
CA THR A 122 -4.32 5.91 9.74
C THR A 122 -5.55 6.16 8.86
N SER A 123 -6.08 7.39 8.86
CA SER A 123 -7.21 7.74 8.00
C SER A 123 -6.87 7.63 6.51
N GLU A 124 -5.68 8.08 6.09
CA GLU A 124 -5.25 7.95 4.70
C GLU A 124 -5.16 6.48 4.26
N PHE A 125 -4.68 5.57 5.12
CA PHE A 125 -4.70 4.13 4.82
C PHE A 125 -6.13 3.60 4.66
N ARG A 126 -7.07 4.00 5.52
CA ARG A 126 -8.48 3.56 5.41
C ARG A 126 -9.14 4.10 4.15
N ASP A 127 -8.88 5.36 3.79
CA ASP A 127 -9.41 6.00 2.60
C ASP A 127 -8.84 5.37 1.32
N ALA A 128 -7.57 4.94 1.33
CA ALA A 128 -6.97 4.13 0.29
C ALA A 128 -7.48 2.67 0.24
N GLY A 129 -8.44 2.32 1.11
CA GLY A 129 -9.07 1.00 1.16
C GLY A 129 -8.23 -0.08 1.83
N ALA A 130 -7.19 0.25 2.59
CA ALA A 130 -6.39 -0.72 3.32
C ALA A 130 -7.17 -1.36 4.48
N ILE A 131 -6.78 -2.57 4.86
CA ILE A 131 -7.28 -3.25 6.06
C ILE A 131 -6.29 -3.01 7.18
N ILE A 132 -6.67 -2.22 8.19
CA ILE A 132 -5.89 -2.12 9.43
C ILE A 132 -6.03 -3.44 10.19
N LEU A 133 -5.03 -4.31 10.07
CA LEU A 133 -5.05 -5.67 10.61
C LEU A 133 -4.88 -5.68 12.14
N GLY A 134 -4.22 -4.66 12.68
CA GLY A 134 -3.92 -4.57 14.11
C GLY A 134 -2.78 -3.59 14.40
N LYS A 135 -2.31 -3.63 15.64
CA LYS A 135 -1.21 -2.82 16.17
C LYS A 135 0.00 -3.71 16.44
N THR A 136 1.21 -3.22 16.17
CA THR A 136 2.47 -3.93 16.44
C THR A 136 3.14 -3.44 17.71
N ASN A 137 3.75 -4.38 18.43
CA ASN A 137 4.55 -4.09 19.60
C ASN A 137 5.73 -3.15 19.25
N MET A 138 6.27 -2.48 20.26
CA MET A 138 7.32 -1.49 20.09
C MET A 138 8.18 -1.37 21.34
N SER A 139 9.36 -0.74 21.26
CA SER A 139 9.96 -0.23 22.50
C SER A 139 9.01 0.80 23.11
N GLU A 140 8.56 0.57 24.34
CA GLU A 140 7.50 1.35 24.98
C GLU A 140 7.81 2.86 25.03
N PHE A 141 6.80 3.68 24.68
CA PHE A 141 6.88 5.13 24.43
C PHE A 141 8.01 5.55 23.47
N ALA A 142 8.31 4.69 22.49
CA ALA A 142 9.41 4.83 21.55
C ALA A 142 10.81 4.92 22.21
N LEU A 143 10.90 4.61 23.52
CA LEU A 143 12.10 4.66 24.34
C LEU A 143 12.60 3.25 24.63
N SER A 144 13.65 2.83 23.94
CA SER A 144 14.24 1.49 24.13
C SER A 144 14.92 1.33 25.49
N SER A 145 15.54 2.38 26.03
CA SER A 145 16.11 2.42 27.40
C SER A 145 16.92 1.17 27.78
N GLY A 146 17.74 0.68 26.85
CA GLY A 146 18.60 -0.51 27.01
C GLY A 146 17.92 -1.87 26.75
N ARG A 147 16.62 -1.91 26.45
CA ARG A 147 15.87 -3.12 26.08
C ARG A 147 15.12 -2.89 24.76
N LEU A 148 15.81 -3.16 23.65
CA LEU A 148 15.25 -3.01 22.30
C LEU A 148 14.05 -3.93 22.09
N GLY A 149 12.93 -3.35 21.66
CA GLY A 149 11.69 -4.07 21.36
C GLY A 149 10.91 -4.59 22.55
N TYR A 150 11.23 -4.11 23.76
CA TYR A 150 10.50 -4.45 24.98
C TYR A 150 9.47 -3.39 25.37
N SER A 151 8.27 -3.87 25.72
CA SER A 151 7.18 -3.07 26.24
C SER A 151 6.49 -3.78 27.41
N SER A 152 5.96 -3.02 28.36
CA SER A 152 5.19 -3.61 29.47
C SER A 152 3.89 -4.26 29.00
N LYS A 153 3.29 -3.77 27.90
CA LYS A 153 2.04 -4.30 27.35
C LYS A 153 2.22 -5.55 26.48
N GLY A 154 3.27 -5.58 25.65
CA GLY A 154 3.50 -6.57 24.60
C GLY A 154 4.71 -7.48 24.82
N GLY A 155 5.48 -7.28 25.90
CA GLY A 155 6.69 -8.05 26.18
C GLY A 155 7.81 -7.74 25.19
N LEU A 156 8.72 -8.71 25.03
CA LEU A 156 9.90 -8.59 24.17
C LEU A 156 9.64 -9.16 22.77
N THR A 157 9.69 -8.32 21.74
CA THR A 157 9.68 -8.77 20.35
C THR A 157 11.01 -9.45 19.97
N LEU A 158 10.91 -10.62 19.32
CA LEU A 158 12.06 -11.40 18.86
C LEU A 158 12.31 -11.21 17.35
N ASN A 159 13.55 -11.37 16.92
CA ASN A 159 13.91 -11.33 15.51
C ASN A 159 13.52 -12.66 14.81
N PRO A 160 12.68 -12.65 13.76
CA PRO A 160 12.24 -13.89 13.11
C PRO A 160 13.39 -14.64 12.40
N TYR A 161 14.53 -14.01 12.10
CA TYR A 161 15.69 -14.69 11.55
C TYR A 161 16.48 -15.47 12.61
N ASN A 162 16.50 -14.97 13.84
CA ASN A 162 17.20 -15.61 14.96
C ASN A 162 16.58 -15.15 16.29
N LEU A 163 15.92 -16.07 16.98
CA LEU A 163 15.18 -15.77 18.21
C LEU A 163 16.07 -15.37 19.41
N ASN A 164 17.40 -15.50 19.31
CA ASN A 164 18.35 -15.00 20.31
C ASN A 164 18.77 -13.54 20.05
N ARG A 165 18.13 -12.88 19.07
CA ARG A 165 18.45 -11.52 18.62
C ARG A 165 17.22 -10.64 18.70
N ASP A 166 17.41 -9.37 18.98
CA ASP A 166 16.34 -8.39 18.94
C ASP A 166 15.94 -8.02 17.49
N ALA A 167 14.73 -7.50 17.36
CA ALA A 167 14.24 -6.86 16.14
C ALA A 167 14.54 -5.35 16.11
N SER A 168 15.61 -4.91 16.81
CA SER A 168 15.95 -3.51 17.06
C SER A 168 14.79 -2.76 17.72
N GLY A 169 14.73 -1.44 17.58
CA GLY A 169 13.65 -0.63 18.13
C GLY A 169 13.68 0.81 17.62
N SER A 170 12.65 1.59 17.88
CA SER A 170 11.44 1.22 18.63
C SER A 170 10.35 0.56 17.79
N SER A 171 10.37 0.60 16.46
CA SER A 171 9.36 -0.09 15.61
C SER A 171 9.65 -1.59 15.46
N SER A 172 10.01 -2.26 16.56
CA SER A 172 10.45 -3.64 16.61
C SER A 172 9.39 -4.62 16.11
N GLY A 173 8.14 -4.47 16.59
CA GLY A 173 7.02 -5.30 16.19
C GLY A 173 6.72 -5.16 14.71
N THR A 174 6.73 -3.94 14.15
CA THR A 174 6.56 -3.77 12.70
C THR A 174 7.67 -4.47 11.92
N GLY A 175 8.93 -4.30 12.33
CA GLY A 175 10.06 -4.98 11.68
C GLY A 175 9.90 -6.50 11.69
N ALA A 176 9.65 -7.08 12.86
CA ALA A 176 9.47 -8.52 13.02
C ALA A 176 8.23 -9.05 12.30
N ALA A 177 7.08 -8.37 12.42
CA ALA A 177 5.82 -8.78 11.82
C ALA A 177 5.89 -8.82 10.29
N ILE A 178 6.41 -7.75 9.68
CA ILE A 178 6.51 -7.66 8.22
C ILE A 178 7.56 -8.64 7.69
N ALA A 179 8.69 -8.81 8.38
CA ALA A 179 9.67 -9.84 8.01
C ALA A 179 9.11 -11.26 8.10
N ALA A 180 8.25 -11.53 9.09
CA ALA A 180 7.56 -12.81 9.27
C ALA A 180 6.29 -12.97 8.39
N ASN A 181 5.99 -12.00 7.53
CA ASN A 181 4.79 -11.95 6.69
C ASN A 181 3.48 -12.03 7.50
N PHE A 182 3.33 -11.22 8.53
CA PHE A 182 2.06 -11.07 9.27
C PHE A 182 1.13 -10.02 8.67
N ALA A 183 1.65 -9.20 7.77
CA ALA A 183 0.89 -8.30 6.91
C ALA A 183 1.75 -8.00 5.66
N THR A 184 1.19 -7.30 4.68
CA THR A 184 1.91 -6.94 3.45
C THR A 184 2.94 -5.83 3.70
N LEU A 185 2.55 -4.83 4.49
CA LEU A 185 3.39 -3.70 4.91
C LEU A 185 2.94 -3.17 6.27
N GLY A 186 3.75 -2.32 6.88
CA GLY A 186 3.39 -1.69 8.14
C GLY A 186 4.02 -0.32 8.33
N THR A 187 3.64 0.35 9.41
CA THR A 187 4.15 1.68 9.76
C THR A 187 5.12 1.61 10.92
N GLY A 188 6.03 2.58 10.96
CA GLY A 188 6.86 2.83 12.12
C GLY A 188 7.10 4.32 12.33
N THR A 189 7.55 4.66 13.52
CA THR A 189 8.07 6.01 13.82
C THR A 189 9.55 5.96 14.08
N ASP A 190 10.25 7.03 13.71
CA ASP A 190 11.71 7.12 13.72
C ASP A 190 12.18 8.40 14.42
N THR A 191 12.55 8.34 15.69
CA THR A 191 13.17 9.47 16.42
C THR A 191 14.70 9.42 16.37
N ALA A 192 15.23 8.19 16.39
CA ALA A 192 16.64 7.88 16.52
C ALA A 192 17.01 6.62 15.71
N GLY A 193 16.52 6.51 14.48
CA GLY A 193 16.66 5.30 13.65
C GLY A 193 15.56 4.26 13.85
N SER A 194 14.41 4.62 14.43
CA SER A 194 13.39 3.65 14.83
C SER A 194 12.52 3.06 13.71
N VAL A 195 12.62 3.52 12.46
CA VAL A 195 12.11 2.81 11.26
C VAL A 195 13.26 2.05 10.59
N ARG A 196 14.40 2.72 10.44
CA ARG A 196 15.55 2.20 9.70
C ARG A 196 16.26 1.05 10.43
N GLY A 197 16.41 1.14 11.74
CA GLY A 197 17.05 0.13 12.56
C GLY A 197 16.31 -1.21 12.54
N PRO A 198 15.01 -1.26 12.90
CA PRO A 198 14.19 -2.46 12.76
C PRO A 198 14.20 -3.02 11.34
N SER A 199 14.06 -2.16 10.32
CA SER A 199 14.10 -2.61 8.92
C SER A 199 15.44 -3.27 8.55
N ALA A 200 16.56 -2.68 8.95
CA ALA A 200 17.89 -3.18 8.65
C ALA A 200 18.16 -4.57 9.25
N VAL A 201 17.73 -4.81 10.50
CA VAL A 201 17.98 -6.09 11.19
C VAL A 201 16.93 -7.16 10.92
N THR A 202 15.83 -6.80 10.26
CA THR A 202 14.76 -7.71 9.85
C THR A 202 14.63 -7.85 8.32
N GLY A 203 15.58 -7.29 7.56
CA GLY A 203 15.67 -7.51 6.12
C GLY A 203 14.52 -6.88 5.35
N LEU A 204 14.13 -5.67 5.75
CA LEU A 204 13.08 -4.86 5.13
C LEU A 204 13.64 -3.59 4.49
N VAL A 205 12.82 -2.98 3.64
CA VAL A 205 12.97 -1.59 3.23
C VAL A 205 12.22 -0.71 4.24
N GLY A 206 12.88 0.35 4.70
CA GLY A 206 12.28 1.33 5.61
C GLY A 206 12.61 2.75 5.17
N ILE A 207 11.61 3.62 5.09
CA ILE A 207 11.78 5.01 4.67
C ILE A 207 11.51 5.93 5.85
N LYS A 208 12.53 6.69 6.26
CA LYS A 208 12.35 7.88 7.11
C LYS A 208 12.23 9.09 6.19
N PRO A 209 11.04 9.68 6.00
CA PRO A 209 10.85 10.79 5.07
C PRO A 209 11.46 12.10 5.60
N THR A 210 11.45 13.12 4.75
CA THR A 210 11.74 14.51 5.10
C THR A 210 10.79 15.00 6.18
N ARG A 211 11.25 15.91 7.05
CA ARG A 211 10.40 16.57 8.05
C ARG A 211 9.20 17.24 7.38
N GLY A 212 8.00 16.91 7.85
CA GLY A 212 6.76 17.45 7.32
C GLY A 212 6.27 16.82 6.01
N LEU A 213 6.94 15.79 5.46
CA LEU A 213 6.36 15.08 4.32
C LEU A 213 5.15 14.22 4.75
N VAL A 214 5.23 13.64 5.95
CA VAL A 214 4.18 12.82 6.56
C VAL A 214 3.83 13.47 7.90
N SER A 215 2.53 13.63 8.18
CA SER A 215 2.03 14.21 9.43
C SER A 215 2.36 13.33 10.64
N ALA A 216 2.65 13.98 11.77
CA ALA A 216 2.76 13.34 13.08
C ALA A 216 1.46 13.43 13.92
N ASP A 217 0.38 14.01 13.38
CA ASP A 217 -0.91 14.12 14.08
C ASP A 217 -1.51 12.75 14.42
N GLY A 218 -2.03 12.62 15.64
CA GLY A 218 -2.52 11.36 16.22
C GLY A 218 -1.43 10.29 16.38
N ILE A 219 -0.18 10.67 16.60
CA ILE A 219 0.91 9.73 16.93
C ILE A 219 1.47 10.07 18.31
N VAL A 220 1.53 9.10 19.23
CA VAL A 220 2.11 9.32 20.58
C VAL A 220 3.55 9.83 20.42
N PRO A 221 3.86 11.05 20.88
CA PRO A 221 5.11 11.72 20.55
C PRO A 221 6.27 11.23 21.43
N LEU A 222 7.48 11.42 20.92
CA LEU A 222 8.71 11.40 21.73
C LEU A 222 9.41 12.76 21.69
N ALA A 223 9.63 13.29 20.48
CA ALA A 223 10.19 14.62 20.25
C ALA A 223 9.88 15.08 18.82
N LEU A 224 8.83 15.87 18.62
CA LEU A 224 8.32 16.33 17.32
C LEU A 224 9.35 17.03 16.42
N THR A 225 10.46 17.57 16.97
CA THR A 225 11.55 18.09 16.13
C THR A 225 12.26 17.01 15.32
N VAL A 226 12.28 15.78 15.84
CA VAL A 226 13.01 14.64 15.29
C VAL A 226 12.14 13.38 15.13
N ASP A 227 10.83 13.46 15.32
CA ASP A 227 9.89 12.38 15.06
C ASP A 227 9.46 12.35 13.59
N TYR A 228 9.50 11.14 13.01
CA TYR A 228 9.10 10.91 11.62
C TYR A 228 8.28 9.63 11.53
N ALA A 229 7.07 9.70 10.98
CA ALA A 229 6.30 8.55 10.56
C ALA A 229 6.81 8.03 9.21
N GLY A 230 6.87 6.71 9.02
CA GLY A 230 7.38 6.14 7.77
C GLY A 230 6.95 4.69 7.51
N PRO A 231 6.93 4.26 6.24
CA PRO A 231 6.57 2.91 5.85
C PRO A 231 7.71 1.91 6.01
N MET A 232 7.34 0.65 6.27
CA MET A 232 8.22 -0.52 6.34
C MET A 232 7.61 -1.65 5.50
N ALA A 233 8.35 -2.16 4.53
CA ALA A 233 7.85 -3.18 3.60
C ALA A 233 8.96 -4.14 3.13
N LEU A 234 8.56 -5.22 2.44
CA LEU A 234 9.52 -6.21 1.91
C LEU A 234 10.33 -5.68 0.72
N SER A 235 9.75 -4.75 -0.05
CA SER A 235 10.29 -4.24 -1.29
C SER A 235 10.27 -2.71 -1.34
N VAL A 236 11.12 -2.12 -2.19
CA VAL A 236 11.12 -0.68 -2.45
C VAL A 236 9.82 -0.23 -3.10
N GLU A 237 9.22 -1.07 -3.94
CA GLU A 237 7.92 -0.81 -4.58
C GLU A 237 6.82 -0.64 -3.53
N ASP A 238 6.68 -1.58 -2.61
CA ASP A 238 5.63 -1.54 -1.58
C ASP A 238 5.84 -0.39 -0.58
N ALA A 239 7.09 -0.10 -0.22
CA ALA A 239 7.41 1.05 0.62
C ALA A 239 7.08 2.38 -0.07
N ALA A 240 7.29 2.49 -1.39
CA ALA A 240 6.93 3.67 -2.17
C ALA A 240 5.41 3.84 -2.32
N ILE A 241 4.66 2.74 -2.50
CA ILE A 241 3.19 2.77 -2.50
C ILE A 241 2.68 3.31 -1.15
N ALA A 242 3.19 2.77 -0.04
CA ALA A 242 2.78 3.22 1.29
C ALA A 242 3.18 4.68 1.55
N LEU A 243 4.36 5.13 1.11
CA LEU A 243 4.75 6.53 1.24
C LEU A 243 3.80 7.48 0.51
N GLY A 244 3.32 7.10 -0.68
CA GLY A 244 2.36 7.91 -1.44
C GLY A 244 1.04 8.13 -0.71
N VAL A 245 0.57 7.12 0.03
CA VAL A 245 -0.63 7.22 0.87
C VAL A 245 -0.35 7.99 2.17
N MET A 246 0.82 7.84 2.77
CA MET A 246 1.15 8.54 4.03
C MET A 246 1.49 10.03 3.83
N ALA A 247 1.97 10.42 2.65
CA ALA A 247 2.44 11.78 2.39
C ALA A 247 1.26 12.73 2.21
N GLY A 248 1.26 13.85 2.95
CA GLY A 248 0.16 14.79 2.90
C GLY A 248 0.42 16.06 3.69
N VAL A 249 -0.31 17.12 3.34
CA VAL A 249 -0.38 18.35 4.14
C VAL A 249 -1.55 18.23 5.09
N ASP A 250 -1.29 18.45 6.36
CA ASP A 250 -2.22 18.36 7.46
C ASP A 250 -2.27 19.70 8.21
N GLU A 251 -3.46 20.19 8.50
CA GLU A 251 -3.64 21.45 9.23
C GLU A 251 -3.34 21.35 10.72
N ASN A 252 -3.40 20.13 11.28
CA ASN A 252 -3.08 19.84 12.67
C ASN A 252 -1.57 19.63 12.92
N ASP A 253 -0.80 19.36 11.87
CA ASP A 253 0.66 19.35 11.92
C ASP A 253 1.27 20.46 11.04
N PRO A 254 1.57 21.64 11.61
CA PRO A 254 2.17 22.76 10.90
C PRO A 254 3.52 22.45 10.24
N ALA A 255 4.23 21.39 10.63
CA ALA A 255 5.46 20.98 9.95
C ALA A 255 5.18 20.57 8.51
N THR A 256 3.98 20.07 8.21
CA THR A 256 3.62 19.56 6.90
C THR A 256 3.44 20.61 5.82
N GLU A 257 3.18 21.88 6.17
CA GLU A 257 3.08 22.97 5.18
C GLU A 257 4.38 23.11 4.36
N ALA A 258 5.53 22.68 4.90
CA ALA A 258 6.81 22.66 4.20
C ALA A 258 6.84 21.68 3.00
N SER A 259 6.00 20.65 2.97
CA SER A 259 5.91 19.64 1.91
C SER A 259 4.96 20.02 0.77
N LYS A 260 4.19 21.10 0.92
CA LYS A 260 3.22 21.57 -0.07
C LYS A 260 3.86 21.79 -1.45
N GLY A 261 3.38 21.03 -2.43
CA GLY A 261 3.90 21.05 -3.80
C GLY A 261 5.26 20.37 -3.98
N LYS A 262 5.74 19.64 -2.97
CA LYS A 262 6.99 18.85 -2.98
C LYS A 262 6.74 17.36 -2.73
N GLY A 263 5.68 17.00 -2.01
CA GLY A 263 5.20 15.62 -1.86
C GLY A 263 4.45 15.11 -3.10
N PHE A 264 4.26 13.79 -3.18
CA PHE A 264 3.55 13.11 -4.26
C PHE A 264 2.61 12.04 -3.69
N ASP A 265 1.39 11.96 -4.24
CA ASP A 265 0.42 10.93 -3.86
C ASP A 265 0.79 9.53 -4.43
N ASP A 266 1.72 9.49 -5.38
CA ASP A 266 2.26 8.27 -5.98
C ASP A 266 3.79 8.38 -6.15
N TYR A 267 4.54 7.68 -5.29
CA TYR A 267 6.00 7.59 -5.42
C TYR A 267 6.46 6.45 -6.34
N THR A 268 5.57 5.57 -6.80
CA THR A 268 5.94 4.47 -7.71
C THR A 268 6.38 4.96 -9.08
N GLN A 269 5.99 6.18 -9.46
CA GLN A 269 6.47 6.83 -10.67
C GLN A 269 8.01 7.02 -10.72
N PHE A 270 8.69 6.93 -9.56
CA PHE A 270 10.13 7.06 -9.44
C PHE A 270 10.89 5.72 -9.43
N LEU A 271 10.19 4.59 -9.60
CA LEU A 271 10.79 3.26 -9.71
C LEU A 271 11.51 3.10 -11.06
N ASP A 272 12.75 3.59 -11.14
CA ASP A 272 13.60 3.48 -12.34
C ASP A 272 14.75 2.49 -12.12
N LYS A 273 14.71 1.36 -12.87
CA LYS A 273 15.77 0.33 -12.84
C LYS A 273 17.16 0.83 -13.26
N ASN A 274 17.23 2.01 -13.89
CA ASN A 274 18.46 2.63 -14.37
C ASN A 274 18.94 3.81 -13.52
N ALA A 275 18.28 4.14 -12.40
CA ALA A 275 18.57 5.34 -11.62
C ALA A 275 20.03 5.43 -11.13
N LEU A 276 20.70 4.29 -10.91
CA LEU A 276 22.12 4.26 -10.53
C LEU A 276 23.06 4.74 -11.65
N LYS A 277 22.63 4.71 -12.92
CA LYS A 277 23.47 5.08 -14.06
C LYS A 277 23.72 6.58 -14.08
N GLY A 278 24.95 6.96 -13.76
CA GLY A 278 25.36 8.36 -13.69
C GLY A 278 25.07 9.03 -12.35
N ALA A 279 24.46 8.31 -11.39
CA ALA A 279 24.31 8.77 -10.03
C ALA A 279 25.67 8.97 -9.35
N ARG A 280 25.73 9.84 -8.34
CA ARG A 280 26.92 10.16 -7.56
C ARG A 280 26.66 9.84 -6.10
N ILE A 281 27.32 8.82 -5.60
CA ILE A 281 27.08 8.23 -4.29
C ILE A 281 28.29 8.52 -3.39
N GLY A 282 28.07 9.26 -2.31
CA GLY A 282 29.09 9.52 -1.29
C GLY A 282 29.14 8.37 -0.28
N VAL A 283 30.32 7.99 0.20
CA VAL A 283 30.45 6.98 1.27
C VAL A 283 30.97 7.63 2.54
N ALA A 284 30.22 7.52 3.63
CA ALA A 284 30.57 8.05 4.94
C ALA A 284 31.32 6.98 5.76
N ARG A 285 32.65 7.01 5.72
CA ARG A 285 33.51 5.95 6.26
C ARG A 285 33.58 5.92 7.79
N GLU A 286 33.25 7.03 8.42
CA GLU A 286 33.25 7.21 9.87
C GLU A 286 32.19 6.34 10.58
N TYR A 287 31.25 5.76 9.82
CA TYR A 287 30.19 4.89 10.33
C TYR A 287 30.44 3.39 10.09
N PHE A 288 31.62 3.02 9.59
CA PHE A 288 32.05 1.62 9.44
C PHE A 288 32.91 1.18 10.63
N GLY A 289 33.21 -0.12 10.71
CA GLY A 289 34.16 -0.67 11.67
C GLY A 289 33.55 -1.25 12.94
N GLY A 290 32.21 -1.25 13.04
CA GLY A 290 31.47 -1.89 14.13
C GLY A 290 31.47 -3.41 14.04
N ASN A 291 31.48 -3.98 12.82
CA ASN A 291 31.57 -5.41 12.58
C ASN A 291 32.09 -5.69 11.15
N GLU A 292 33.03 -6.63 11.03
CA GLU A 292 33.71 -6.92 9.75
C GLU A 292 32.77 -7.53 8.69
N GLU A 293 31.78 -8.33 9.07
CA GLU A 293 30.81 -8.90 8.12
C GLU A 293 29.84 -7.84 7.61
N VAL A 294 29.35 -6.97 8.50
CA VAL A 294 28.50 -5.83 8.12
C VAL A 294 29.23 -4.93 7.12
N ASP A 295 30.46 -4.54 7.45
CA ASP A 295 31.28 -3.71 6.58
C ASP A 295 31.47 -4.36 5.19
N LYS A 296 31.79 -5.65 5.14
CA LYS A 296 31.97 -6.39 3.87
C LYS A 296 30.71 -6.42 3.01
N LEU A 297 29.54 -6.61 3.62
CA LEU A 297 28.26 -6.66 2.90
C LEU A 297 27.90 -5.29 2.33
N VAL A 298 28.09 -4.22 3.11
CA VAL A 298 27.85 -2.85 2.66
C VAL A 298 28.86 -2.44 1.58
N GLU A 299 30.13 -2.83 1.69
CA GLU A 299 31.13 -2.59 0.64
C GLU A 299 30.79 -3.32 -0.66
N ALA A 300 30.32 -4.57 -0.57
CA ALA A 300 29.85 -5.30 -1.75
C ALA A 300 28.65 -4.59 -2.41
N ALA A 301 27.75 -3.99 -1.61
CA ALA A 301 26.66 -3.19 -2.13
C ALA A 301 27.13 -1.94 -2.86
N ILE A 302 28.10 -1.21 -2.30
CA ILE A 302 28.73 -0.05 -2.93
C ILE A 302 29.42 -0.44 -4.25
N ASP A 303 30.10 -1.59 -4.27
CA ASP A 303 30.71 -2.14 -5.48
C ASP A 303 29.66 -2.47 -6.56
N ASN A 304 28.52 -3.04 -6.16
CA ASN A 304 27.40 -3.31 -7.06
C ASN A 304 26.79 -2.00 -7.62
N MET A 305 26.64 -0.96 -6.80
CA MET A 305 26.21 0.37 -7.26
C MET A 305 27.19 0.95 -8.29
N ARG A 306 28.50 0.80 -8.05
CA ARG A 306 29.54 1.22 -9.00
C ARG A 306 29.43 0.44 -10.32
N ALA A 307 29.20 -0.88 -10.25
CA ALA A 307 29.03 -1.73 -11.42
C ALA A 307 27.77 -1.37 -12.23
N ALA A 308 26.70 -0.91 -11.56
CA ALA A 308 25.47 -0.41 -12.17
C ALA A 308 25.63 0.97 -12.85
N GLY A 309 26.80 1.62 -12.70
CA GLY A 309 27.14 2.87 -13.38
C GLY A 309 27.12 4.10 -12.49
N ALA A 310 27.03 3.95 -11.17
CA ALA A 310 27.18 5.06 -10.23
C ALA A 310 28.66 5.46 -10.08
N THR A 311 28.90 6.76 -9.88
CA THR A 311 30.19 7.27 -9.44
C THR A 311 30.23 7.27 -7.92
N VAL A 312 31.09 6.45 -7.34
CA VAL A 312 31.31 6.40 -5.89
C VAL A 312 32.37 7.42 -5.47
N VAL A 313 32.08 8.22 -4.45
CA VAL A 313 32.94 9.26 -3.89
C VAL A 313 33.19 8.96 -2.42
N GLU A 314 34.44 8.76 -2.05
CA GLU A 314 34.81 8.66 -0.63
C GLU A 314 34.69 10.03 0.03
N LEU A 315 33.93 10.12 1.12
CA LEU A 315 33.78 11.35 1.88
C LEU A 315 34.77 11.42 3.04
N ASP A 316 35.10 12.65 3.40
CA ASP A 316 35.85 13.01 4.60
C ASP A 316 34.89 13.89 5.41
N LEU A 317 34.15 13.28 6.34
CA LEU A 317 33.15 14.01 7.11
C LEU A 317 33.85 14.88 8.16
N PRO A 318 33.50 16.18 8.28
CA PRO A 318 34.05 17.02 9.33
C PRO A 318 33.73 16.45 10.72
N ASP A 319 34.68 16.57 11.66
CA ASP A 319 34.48 16.18 13.06
C ASP A 319 33.19 16.79 13.64
N SER A 320 32.81 18.01 13.25
CA SER A 320 31.56 18.65 13.67
C SER A 320 30.30 17.88 13.26
N VAL A 321 30.28 17.26 12.08
CA VAL A 321 29.16 16.43 11.59
C VAL A 321 29.13 15.11 12.36
N VAL A 322 30.30 14.51 12.54
CA VAL A 322 30.46 13.22 13.22
C VAL A 322 30.15 13.34 14.72
N ASP A 323 30.53 14.45 15.36
CA ASP A 323 30.23 14.73 16.77
C ASP A 323 28.76 15.10 17.00
N ALA A 324 28.13 15.81 16.05
CA ALA A 324 26.71 16.10 16.07
C ALA A 324 25.84 14.84 15.98
N SER A 325 26.35 13.76 15.37
CA SER A 325 25.68 12.47 15.30
C SER A 325 25.94 11.57 16.53
N ASN A 326 26.45 12.10 17.64
CA ASN A 326 26.48 11.36 18.91
C ASN A 326 25.13 11.46 19.63
N TYR A 327 24.58 10.33 20.13
CA TYR A 327 23.28 10.33 20.83
C TYR A 327 23.22 11.36 21.97
N GLY A 328 24.25 11.38 22.83
CA GLY A 328 24.32 12.23 24.02
C GLY A 328 24.54 13.73 23.77
N THR A 329 24.54 14.20 22.51
CA THR A 329 24.69 15.62 22.18
C THR A 329 23.35 16.24 21.79
N LEU A 330 23.15 16.60 20.52
CA LEU A 330 21.96 17.30 20.04
C LEU A 330 20.70 16.44 20.19
N LEU A 331 20.77 15.16 19.87
CA LEU A 331 19.59 14.28 19.84
C LEU A 331 18.99 14.11 21.23
N ASN A 332 19.78 13.69 22.21
CA ASN A 332 19.30 13.55 23.60
C ASN A 332 18.85 14.89 24.18
N THR A 333 19.52 16.01 23.84
CA THR A 333 19.09 17.35 24.26
C THR A 333 17.69 17.68 23.78
N VAL A 334 17.37 17.37 22.51
CA VAL A 334 16.03 17.58 21.95
C VAL A 334 15.01 16.67 22.63
N ILE A 335 15.30 15.37 22.76
CA ILE A 335 14.38 14.40 23.37
C ILE A 335 14.03 14.79 24.82
N GLN A 336 15.03 15.12 25.64
CA GLN A 336 14.83 15.46 27.05
C GLN A 336 14.01 16.75 27.24
N ALA A 337 14.11 17.69 26.30
CA ALA A 337 13.37 18.95 26.36
C ALA A 337 11.93 18.82 25.86
N GLU A 338 11.71 18.00 24.83
CA GLU A 338 10.45 17.92 24.10
C GLU A 338 9.49 16.87 24.66
N PHE A 339 10.00 15.76 25.21
CA PHE A 339 9.15 14.65 25.62
C PHE A 339 8.08 15.07 26.64
N ASN A 340 8.47 15.73 27.73
CA ASN A 340 7.53 16.12 28.79
C ASN A 340 6.37 17.01 28.30
N PRO A 341 6.61 18.19 27.71
CA PRO A 341 5.51 19.05 27.28
C PRO A 341 4.66 18.42 26.17
N GLN A 342 5.23 17.58 25.30
CA GLN A 342 4.49 16.99 24.17
C GLN A 342 3.66 15.78 24.60
N ILE A 343 4.15 14.96 25.55
CA ILE A 343 3.35 13.85 26.07
C ILE A 343 2.19 14.35 26.93
N GLU A 344 2.38 15.45 27.68
CA GLU A 344 1.30 16.16 28.38
C GLU A 344 0.21 16.62 27.40
N GLU A 345 0.59 17.28 26.30
CA GLU A 345 -0.36 17.72 25.26
C GLU A 345 -1.12 16.53 24.63
N TYR A 346 -0.44 15.41 24.38
CA TYR A 346 -1.10 14.20 23.89
C TYR A 346 -2.10 13.63 24.92
N PHE A 347 -1.72 13.59 26.20
CA PHE A 347 -2.60 13.09 27.27
C PHE A 347 -3.86 13.92 27.47
N GLU A 348 -3.84 15.22 27.18
CA GLU A 348 -5.05 16.07 27.19
C GLU A 348 -6.14 15.60 26.21
N THR A 349 -5.78 14.78 25.22
CA THR A 349 -6.73 14.21 24.24
C THR A 349 -7.42 12.95 24.72
N LEU A 350 -6.90 12.30 25.78
CA LEU A 350 -7.38 11.03 26.29
C LEU A 350 -8.50 11.19 27.34
N ASP A 351 -9.17 10.09 27.65
CA ASP A 351 -10.17 10.05 28.73
C ASP A 351 -9.53 10.32 30.11
N GLU A 352 -10.30 10.93 31.03
CA GLU A 352 -9.89 11.33 32.39
C GLU A 352 -9.33 10.19 33.28
N GLU A 353 -9.41 8.93 32.84
CA GLU A 353 -8.87 7.78 33.58
C GLU A 353 -7.37 7.51 33.32
N TYR A 354 -6.81 8.09 32.25
CA TYR A 354 -5.39 7.98 31.89
C TYR A 354 -4.58 9.14 32.50
N PRO A 355 -3.23 9.00 32.61
CA PRO A 355 -2.40 10.06 33.17
C PRO A 355 -2.59 11.39 32.44
N GLU A 356 -2.68 12.51 33.17
CA GLU A 356 -2.75 13.85 32.57
C GLU A 356 -1.36 14.44 32.27
N ASN A 357 -0.30 13.86 32.85
CA ASN A 357 1.06 14.38 32.79
C ASN A 357 2.13 13.31 33.04
N LEU A 358 3.40 13.68 32.88
CA LEU A 358 4.51 12.74 33.03
C LEU A 358 4.72 12.29 34.49
N GLU A 359 4.47 13.13 35.49
CA GLU A 359 4.52 12.70 36.89
C GLU A 359 3.49 11.61 37.21
N GLU A 360 2.29 11.73 36.65
CA GLU A 360 1.24 10.70 36.77
C GLU A 360 1.61 9.43 36.01
N LEU A 361 2.19 9.53 34.81
CA LEU A 361 2.73 8.38 34.09
C LEU A 361 3.81 7.65 34.91
N ILE A 362 4.73 8.39 35.52
CA ILE A 362 5.77 7.83 36.40
C ILE A 362 5.13 7.14 37.61
N ALA A 363 4.11 7.76 38.22
CA ALA A 363 3.42 7.19 39.37
C ALA A 363 2.69 5.89 39.00
N ALA A 364 1.96 5.88 37.89
CA ALA A 364 1.26 4.71 37.36
C ALA A 364 2.24 3.59 36.98
N SER A 365 3.37 3.94 36.36
CA SER A 365 4.44 2.99 36.00
C SER A 365 5.08 2.29 37.21
N LYS A 366 4.96 2.89 38.41
CA LYS A 366 5.47 2.36 39.69
C LYS A 366 4.39 1.67 40.51
N ASP A 367 3.18 1.50 39.98
CA ASP A 367 2.11 0.80 40.70
C ASP A 367 2.55 -0.63 41.06
N PRO A 368 2.32 -1.10 42.30
CA PRO A 368 2.72 -2.44 42.71
C PRO A 368 2.14 -3.56 41.84
N GLU A 369 0.96 -3.42 41.25
CA GLU A 369 0.40 -4.43 40.35
C GLU A 369 1.24 -4.54 39.06
N LEU A 370 1.62 -3.41 38.48
CA LEU A 370 2.45 -3.36 37.27
C LEU A 370 3.92 -3.74 37.54
N VAL A 371 4.49 -3.29 38.65
CA VAL A 371 5.87 -3.65 39.05
C VAL A 371 6.03 -5.14 39.32
N ASN A 372 4.96 -5.81 39.76
CA ASN A 372 4.95 -7.25 40.01
C ASN A 372 4.32 -8.07 38.88
N SER A 373 4.03 -7.45 37.73
CA SER A 373 3.48 -8.15 36.56
C SER A 373 4.55 -9.04 35.89
N GLU A 374 4.13 -9.86 34.91
CA GLU A 374 5.06 -10.68 34.12
C GLU A 374 5.97 -9.82 33.22
N THR A 375 5.49 -8.64 32.83
CA THR A 375 6.14 -7.67 31.94
C THR A 375 6.15 -6.28 32.59
N PRO A 376 6.96 -6.05 33.64
CA PRO A 376 6.98 -4.76 34.34
C PRO A 376 7.56 -3.66 33.45
N VAL A 377 7.20 -2.40 33.71
CA VAL A 377 7.82 -1.24 33.05
C VAL A 377 9.34 -1.26 33.28
N ASN A 378 10.10 -1.02 32.21
CA ASN A 378 11.56 -0.97 32.28
C ASN A 378 12.02 0.14 33.26
N PRO A 379 12.73 -0.19 34.36
CA PRO A 379 13.19 0.81 35.32
C PRO A 379 14.08 1.91 34.73
N ASN A 380 14.88 1.58 33.70
CA ASN A 380 15.69 2.58 33.00
C ASN A 380 14.82 3.59 32.24
N ARG A 381 13.62 3.22 31.82
CA ARG A 381 12.68 4.14 31.16
C ARG A 381 12.09 5.13 32.14
N ILE A 382 11.73 4.65 33.33
CA ILE A 382 11.29 5.51 34.44
C ILE A 382 12.38 6.54 34.78
N ALA A 383 13.65 6.13 34.82
CA ALA A 383 14.76 7.06 35.03
C ALA A 383 14.87 8.12 33.90
N VAL A 384 14.65 7.74 32.64
CA VAL A 384 14.61 8.69 31.52
C VAL A 384 13.46 9.69 31.68
N TYR A 385 12.28 9.26 32.14
CA TYR A 385 11.17 10.18 32.45
C TYR A 385 11.54 11.18 33.54
N GLU A 386 12.19 10.71 34.61
CA GLU A 386 12.69 11.57 35.70
C GLU A 386 13.73 12.58 35.18
N ASP A 387 14.66 12.14 34.32
CA ASP A 387 15.65 13.02 33.68
C ASP A 387 14.98 14.10 32.82
N SER A 388 13.91 13.77 32.07
CA SER A 388 13.18 14.73 31.23
C SER A 388 12.45 15.80 32.05
N LEU A 389 11.88 15.42 33.20
CA LEU A 389 11.32 16.37 34.16
C LEU A 389 12.40 17.33 34.72
N GLU A 390 13.59 16.80 35.03
CA GLU A 390 14.70 17.60 35.54
C GLU A 390 15.35 18.49 34.48
N PHE A 391 15.24 18.14 33.19
CA PHE A 391 15.86 18.88 32.09
C PHE A 391 15.28 20.30 31.92
N GLY A 392 14.03 20.54 32.31
CA GLY A 392 13.44 21.88 32.31
C GLY A 392 12.82 22.32 30.98
N GLY A 393 12.49 21.36 30.10
CA GLY A 393 11.65 21.56 28.93
C GLY A 393 12.18 22.52 27.86
N LEU A 394 11.26 23.14 27.12
CA LEU A 394 11.56 23.97 25.94
C LEU A 394 12.30 25.29 26.26
N ASP A 395 12.30 25.75 27.52
CA ASP A 395 13.03 26.96 27.93
C ASP A 395 14.49 26.67 28.29
N ASN A 396 14.92 25.40 28.28
CA ASN A 396 16.29 25.02 28.59
C ASN A 396 17.28 25.69 27.60
N PRO A 397 18.34 26.39 28.07
CA PRO A 397 19.30 27.05 27.20
C PRO A 397 20.06 26.13 26.24
N GLU A 398 20.34 24.88 26.64
CA GLU A 398 20.98 23.87 25.79
C GLU A 398 20.06 23.45 24.66
N TYR A 399 18.77 23.25 24.94
CA TYR A 399 17.76 23.00 23.92
C TYR A 399 17.62 24.19 22.95
N GLN A 400 17.53 25.42 23.48
CA GLN A 400 17.48 26.61 22.65
C GLN A 400 18.73 26.75 21.76
N ALA A 401 19.92 26.39 22.24
CA ALA A 401 21.13 26.36 21.43
C ALA A 401 21.09 25.23 20.37
N ALA A 402 20.58 24.06 20.72
CA ALA A 402 20.43 22.94 19.79
C ALA A 402 19.51 23.29 18.62
N ILE A 403 18.34 23.88 18.88
CA ILE A 403 17.36 24.26 17.86
C ILE A 403 17.83 25.47 17.04
N ASN A 404 18.34 26.52 17.67
CA ASN A 404 18.63 27.77 16.97
C ASN A 404 20.01 27.79 16.29
N GLU A 405 20.95 26.95 16.73
CA GLU A 405 22.33 26.96 16.23
C GLU A 405 22.80 25.56 15.78
N GLY A 406 22.67 24.55 16.63
CA GLY A 406 23.23 23.21 16.41
C GLY A 406 22.68 22.51 15.17
N ILE A 407 21.36 22.29 15.11
CA ILE A 407 20.67 21.67 13.98
C ILE A 407 20.85 22.48 12.68
N PRO A 408 20.64 23.81 12.66
CA PRO A 408 20.88 24.61 11.46
C PRO A 408 22.32 24.55 10.94
N GLN A 409 23.30 24.50 11.84
CA GLN A 409 24.71 24.36 11.45
C GLN A 409 24.98 22.98 10.83
N LEU A 410 24.45 21.90 11.42
CA LEU A 410 24.53 20.55 10.84
C LEU A 410 23.90 20.50 9.45
N GLN A 411 22.67 21.02 9.28
CA GLN A 411 21.99 21.08 7.98
C GLN A 411 22.82 21.82 6.92
N LYS A 412 23.44 22.93 7.31
CA LYS A 412 24.32 23.71 6.42
C LYS A 412 25.56 22.92 6.01
N GLU A 413 26.20 22.22 6.94
CA GLU A 413 27.38 21.39 6.66
C GLU A 413 27.04 20.23 5.73
N LEU A 414 25.95 19.51 6.00
CA LEU A 414 25.46 18.44 5.13
C LEU A 414 25.15 18.94 3.72
N ASN A 415 24.39 20.04 3.58
CA ASN A 415 24.12 20.65 2.28
C ASN A 415 25.40 21.04 1.52
N ASN A 416 26.43 21.54 2.22
CA ASN A 416 27.71 21.85 1.60
C ASN A 416 28.45 20.58 1.12
N ILE A 417 28.36 19.48 1.87
CA ILE A 417 28.95 18.19 1.48
C ILE A 417 28.28 17.67 0.21
N PHE A 418 26.94 17.66 0.17
CA PHE A 418 26.17 17.28 -1.03
C PHE A 418 26.55 18.16 -2.23
N ALA A 419 26.51 19.49 -2.07
CA ALA A 419 26.76 20.43 -3.16
C ALA A 419 28.21 20.38 -3.68
N SER A 420 29.20 20.30 -2.79
CA SER A 420 30.62 20.31 -3.17
C SER A 420 31.03 19.05 -3.91
N ASN A 421 30.41 17.92 -3.56
CA ASN A 421 30.68 16.62 -4.17
C ASN A 421 29.68 16.26 -5.30
N LYS A 422 28.62 17.07 -5.47
CA LYS A 422 27.50 16.85 -6.39
C LYS A 422 26.88 15.46 -6.17
N LEU A 423 26.49 15.17 -4.94
CA LEU A 423 25.97 13.87 -4.57
C LEU A 423 24.46 13.80 -4.80
N ASP A 424 24.00 12.63 -5.20
CA ASP A 424 22.57 12.27 -5.20
C ASP A 424 22.18 11.58 -3.89
N ALA A 425 23.12 10.86 -3.27
CA ALA A 425 22.94 10.23 -1.96
C ALA A 425 24.28 10.04 -1.23
N ILE A 426 24.23 9.89 0.09
CA ILE A 426 25.31 9.39 0.95
C ILE A 426 24.92 8.01 1.46
N VAL A 427 25.86 7.07 1.50
CA VAL A 427 25.64 5.70 2.00
C VAL A 427 26.52 5.36 3.18
N TYR A 428 25.96 4.53 4.06
CA TYR A 428 26.58 3.98 5.26
C TYR A 428 25.82 2.72 5.72
N PRO A 429 26.43 1.86 6.57
CA PRO A 429 25.70 0.79 7.24
C PRO A 429 24.58 1.39 8.08
N THR A 430 23.34 0.95 7.90
CA THR A 430 22.21 1.49 8.68
C THR A 430 22.38 1.19 10.16
N ILE A 431 22.87 -0.01 10.48
CA ILE A 431 23.40 -0.35 11.81
C ILE A 431 24.79 -0.93 11.60
N ALA A 432 25.78 -0.46 12.34
CA ALA A 432 27.19 -0.86 12.15
C ALA A 432 27.52 -2.27 12.71
N THR A 433 26.54 -2.96 13.30
CA THR A 433 26.66 -4.31 13.85
C THR A 433 25.46 -5.16 13.42
N PRO A 434 25.55 -6.50 13.48
CA PRO A 434 24.37 -7.35 13.42
C PRO A 434 23.38 -6.99 14.54
N ALA A 435 22.14 -7.51 14.44
CA ALA A 435 21.16 -7.45 15.51
C ALA A 435 21.79 -7.80 16.87
N THR A 436 21.41 -7.11 17.95
CA THR A 436 22.04 -7.35 19.24
C THR A 436 21.37 -8.54 19.96
N PRO A 437 22.06 -9.19 20.92
CA PRO A 437 21.43 -10.25 21.69
C PRO A 437 20.27 -9.73 22.54
N ILE A 438 19.23 -10.54 22.69
CA ILE A 438 18.06 -10.22 23.51
C ILE A 438 18.40 -10.00 24.99
N THR A 439 17.47 -9.42 25.74
CA THR A 439 17.59 -9.28 27.20
C THR A 439 16.74 -10.31 27.95
N ASP A 440 17.17 -10.70 29.15
CA ASP A 440 16.34 -11.49 30.08
C ASP A 440 15.24 -10.63 30.72
N SER A 441 14.45 -11.22 31.62
CA SER A 441 13.36 -10.52 32.33
C SER A 441 13.85 -9.37 33.20
N ASP A 442 15.09 -9.43 33.69
CA ASP A 442 15.73 -8.41 34.52
C ASP A 442 16.38 -7.31 33.67
N GLY A 443 16.35 -7.44 32.33
CA GLY A 443 16.93 -6.49 31.40
C GLY A 443 18.43 -6.68 31.13
N ASN A 444 19.01 -7.80 31.56
CA ASN A 444 20.41 -8.11 31.24
C ASN A 444 20.52 -8.72 29.85
N VAL A 445 21.51 -8.27 29.07
CA VAL A 445 21.81 -8.88 27.76
C VAL A 445 22.18 -10.35 27.95
N ILE A 446 21.48 -11.23 27.24
CA ILE A 446 21.77 -12.67 27.22
C ILE A 446 23.01 -12.88 26.36
N GLU A 447 24.04 -13.48 26.94
CA GLU A 447 25.29 -13.74 26.24
C GLU A 447 25.05 -14.62 25.01
N ASP A 448 25.43 -14.12 23.84
CA ASP A 448 25.54 -14.92 22.63
C ASP A 448 26.97 -14.88 22.10
N PRO A 449 27.70 -16.02 22.13
CA PRO A 449 29.10 -16.07 21.72
C PRO A 449 29.31 -15.78 20.23
N THR A 450 28.24 -15.81 19.44
CA THR A 450 28.26 -15.55 18.01
C THR A 450 28.09 -14.05 17.69
N TYR A 451 27.67 -13.23 18.66
CA TYR A 451 27.65 -11.78 18.50
C TYR A 451 29.06 -11.18 18.62
N GLN A 452 29.48 -10.44 17.60
CA GLN A 452 30.77 -9.78 17.55
C GLN A 452 30.56 -8.31 17.18
N ALA A 453 31.00 -7.39 18.04
CA ALA A 453 30.89 -5.96 17.80
C ALA A 453 32.12 -5.23 18.36
N ASN A 454 32.55 -4.19 17.65
CA ASN A 454 33.58 -3.26 18.09
C ASN A 454 32.98 -1.85 18.19
N LEU A 455 32.32 -1.58 19.31
CA LEU A 455 31.62 -0.31 19.52
C LEU A 455 32.58 0.88 19.65
N ASP A 456 33.83 0.66 20.10
CA ASP A 456 34.83 1.72 20.24
C ASP A 456 35.14 2.40 18.90
N ASN A 457 35.13 1.63 17.80
CA ASN A 457 35.39 2.16 16.45
C ASN A 457 34.29 3.09 15.93
N ILE A 458 33.09 3.03 16.51
CA ILE A 458 31.90 3.73 16.05
C ILE A 458 31.34 4.71 17.10
N GLY A 459 32.12 5.02 18.14
CA GLY A 459 31.71 5.97 19.18
C GLY A 459 30.74 5.40 20.22
N GLY A 460 30.68 4.08 20.36
CA GLY A 460 29.91 3.39 21.39
C GLY A 460 28.48 3.01 21.00
N ASP A 461 28.01 3.43 19.81
CA ASP A 461 26.61 3.32 19.41
C ASP A 461 26.49 2.85 17.95
N PRO A 462 25.87 1.67 17.68
CA PRO A 462 25.71 1.16 16.32
C PRO A 462 24.69 1.92 15.47
N TYR A 463 23.88 2.82 16.05
CA TYR A 463 22.87 3.63 15.35
C TYR A 463 23.38 5.00 14.91
N ARG A 464 24.61 5.38 15.29
CA ARG A 464 25.16 6.74 15.17
C ARG A 464 24.85 7.44 13.84
N ALA A 465 25.01 6.74 12.73
CA ALA A 465 24.78 7.29 11.39
C ALA A 465 23.33 7.77 11.17
N ASN A 466 22.35 7.06 11.75
CA ASN A 466 20.93 7.34 11.60
C ASN A 466 20.54 8.73 12.13
N TYR A 467 21.25 9.22 13.16
CA TYR A 467 20.93 10.47 13.82
C TYR A 467 21.14 11.68 12.90
N LEU A 468 21.96 11.54 11.85
CA LEU A 468 22.05 12.55 10.79
C LEU A 468 20.69 12.80 10.14
N GLY A 469 19.96 11.73 9.80
CA GLY A 469 18.63 11.83 9.20
C GLY A 469 17.60 12.45 10.13
N ASN A 470 17.63 12.12 11.41
CA ASN A 470 16.70 12.67 12.39
C ASN A 470 16.98 14.16 12.66
N LEU A 471 18.22 14.51 12.97
CA LEU A 471 18.62 15.87 13.33
C LEU A 471 18.53 16.84 12.15
N SER A 472 18.85 16.40 10.93
CA SER A 472 18.80 17.27 9.75
C SER A 472 17.39 17.46 9.20
N GLY A 473 16.48 16.53 9.47
CA GLY A 473 15.16 16.48 8.82
C GLY A 473 15.20 16.01 7.37
N PHE A 474 16.33 15.52 6.87
CA PHE A 474 16.47 14.99 5.52
C PHE A 474 16.01 13.53 5.44
N PRO A 475 15.63 13.02 4.25
CA PRO A 475 15.17 11.66 4.11
C PRO A 475 16.32 10.65 4.16
N ASP A 476 16.02 9.46 4.68
CA ASP A 476 16.93 8.32 4.75
C ASP A 476 16.17 7.02 4.53
N LEU A 477 16.57 6.28 3.50
CA LEU A 477 15.98 5.00 3.12
C LEU A 477 16.97 3.88 3.38
N THR A 478 16.60 2.90 4.21
CA THR A 478 17.37 1.66 4.37
C THR A 478 16.82 0.56 3.47
N LEU A 479 17.71 -0.26 2.91
CA LEU A 479 17.35 -1.47 2.18
C LEU A 479 18.30 -2.63 2.49
N PRO A 480 17.85 -3.89 2.38
CA PRO A 480 18.69 -5.06 2.62
C PRO A 480 19.82 -5.16 1.58
N VAL A 481 21.03 -5.47 2.04
CA VAL A 481 22.21 -5.67 1.18
C VAL A 481 22.84 -7.06 1.29
N GLY A 482 22.38 -7.85 2.26
CA GLY A 482 22.79 -9.23 2.42
C GLY A 482 22.56 -9.75 3.83
N TYR A 483 23.17 -10.89 4.12
CA TYR A 483 23.01 -11.63 5.36
C TYR A 483 24.37 -12.05 5.90
N THR A 484 24.56 -11.96 7.21
CA THR A 484 25.75 -12.48 7.89
C THR A 484 25.84 -14.00 7.75
N GLU A 485 26.97 -14.60 8.14
CA GLU A 485 27.12 -16.07 8.16
C GLU A 485 26.07 -16.76 9.07
N GLN A 486 25.51 -16.03 10.04
CA GLN A 486 24.44 -16.50 10.93
C GLN A 486 23.04 -16.34 10.34
N GLY A 487 22.92 -15.81 9.13
CA GLY A 487 21.63 -15.54 8.50
C GLY A 487 20.92 -14.31 9.06
N LEU A 488 21.63 -13.37 9.69
CA LEU A 488 21.06 -12.09 10.13
C LEU A 488 21.10 -11.07 8.99
N PRO A 489 19.99 -10.38 8.68
CA PRO A 489 19.97 -9.32 7.68
C PRO A 489 20.93 -8.16 8.03
N VAL A 490 21.45 -7.53 6.97
CA VAL A 490 22.22 -6.29 7.03
C VAL A 490 21.60 -5.27 6.07
N GLY A 491 21.38 -4.06 6.56
CA GLY A 491 20.86 -2.92 5.78
C GLY A 491 21.91 -1.87 5.49
N MET A 492 21.76 -1.21 4.34
CA MET A 492 22.51 0.00 3.97
C MET A 492 21.54 1.16 3.83
N SER A 493 21.93 2.33 4.34
CA SER A 493 21.12 3.55 4.23
C SER A 493 21.52 4.36 3.00
N LEU A 494 20.53 4.95 2.33
CA LEU A 494 20.66 5.98 1.32
C LEU A 494 20.13 7.29 1.92
N PHE A 495 21.05 8.15 2.34
CA PHE A 495 20.75 9.45 2.93
C PHE A 495 20.74 10.53 1.86
N GLY A 496 19.66 11.31 1.77
CA GLY A 496 19.45 12.34 0.76
C GLY A 496 19.43 13.77 1.31
N GLN A 497 19.16 14.74 0.44
CA GLN A 497 18.79 16.10 0.87
C GLN A 497 17.27 16.20 1.07
N GLU A 498 16.81 17.25 1.73
CA GLU A 498 15.39 17.57 1.89
C GLU A 498 14.58 17.37 0.59
N PHE A 499 13.46 16.64 0.67
CA PHE A 499 12.54 16.30 -0.43
C PHE A 499 13.15 15.52 -1.60
N THR A 500 14.19 14.72 -1.36
CA THR A 500 14.82 13.85 -2.38
C THR A 500 14.39 12.38 -2.28
N GLU A 501 13.30 12.06 -1.58
CA GLU A 501 12.68 10.72 -1.58
C GLU A 501 12.51 10.16 -3.01
N PRO A 502 12.08 10.93 -4.03
CA PRO A 502 12.04 10.44 -5.41
C PRO A 502 13.38 9.89 -5.92
N THR A 503 14.48 10.58 -5.61
CA THR A 503 15.83 10.16 -5.99
C THR A 503 16.24 8.91 -5.20
N LEU A 504 16.03 8.90 -3.88
CA LEU A 504 16.40 7.77 -3.03
C LEU A 504 15.63 6.50 -3.41
N ILE A 505 14.32 6.60 -3.68
CA ILE A 505 13.48 5.50 -4.13
C ILE A 505 13.97 4.95 -5.47
N GLY A 506 14.29 5.82 -6.43
CA GLY A 506 14.86 5.39 -7.71
C GLY A 506 16.19 4.63 -7.53
N LEU A 507 17.11 5.17 -6.73
CA LEU A 507 18.41 4.54 -6.45
C LEU A 507 18.27 3.19 -5.74
N ALA A 508 17.41 3.12 -4.73
CA ALA A 508 17.09 1.91 -3.98
C ALA A 508 16.48 0.84 -4.90
N TYR A 509 15.49 1.21 -5.71
CA TYR A 509 14.83 0.30 -6.64
C TYR A 509 15.81 -0.22 -7.70
N ALA A 510 16.64 0.65 -8.28
CA ALA A 510 17.68 0.24 -9.22
C ALA A 510 18.66 -0.78 -8.59
N TYR A 511 19.04 -0.59 -7.32
CA TYR A 511 19.90 -1.53 -6.60
C TYR A 511 19.17 -2.86 -6.36
N GLU A 512 17.98 -2.83 -5.75
CA GLU A 512 17.19 -4.00 -5.39
C GLU A 512 16.91 -4.89 -6.61
N GLN A 513 16.48 -4.29 -7.74
CA GLN A 513 16.14 -5.02 -8.96
C GLN A 513 17.35 -5.69 -9.62
N GLN A 514 18.56 -5.19 -9.37
CA GLN A 514 19.80 -5.80 -9.86
C GLN A 514 20.40 -6.78 -8.85
N ASN A 515 19.99 -6.70 -7.57
CA ASN A 515 20.52 -7.46 -6.45
C ASN A 515 19.38 -7.94 -5.53
N PRO A 516 18.55 -8.90 -5.98
CA PRO A 516 17.48 -9.44 -5.16
C PRO A 516 18.08 -10.30 -4.05
N VAL A 517 18.34 -9.70 -2.89
CA VAL A 517 19.04 -10.35 -1.77
C VAL A 517 18.11 -10.89 -0.69
N ARG A 518 16.82 -10.49 -0.67
CA ARG A 518 15.87 -10.87 0.39
C ARG A 518 15.72 -12.40 0.50
N ILE A 519 15.68 -12.90 1.74
CA ILE A 519 15.46 -14.30 2.08
C ILE A 519 14.39 -14.33 3.18
N PRO A 520 13.25 -15.01 3.03
CA PRO A 520 12.28 -15.12 4.12
C PRO A 520 12.87 -15.84 5.36
N PRO A 521 12.48 -15.44 6.58
CA PRO A 521 13.00 -16.03 7.81
C PRO A 521 12.61 -17.51 7.96
N SER A 522 13.57 -18.34 8.36
CA SER A 522 13.37 -19.79 8.48
C SER A 522 12.48 -20.21 9.65
N ASN A 523 12.29 -19.35 10.67
CA ASN A 523 11.44 -19.64 11.83
C ASN A 523 9.94 -19.48 11.53
N THR A 524 9.57 -18.88 10.39
CA THR A 524 8.17 -18.66 9.99
C THR A 524 7.92 -19.16 8.57
N PRO A 525 8.04 -20.48 8.31
CA PRO A 525 7.88 -21.05 6.98
C PRO A 525 6.45 -20.85 6.42
N ALA A 526 6.26 -21.17 5.14
CA ALA A 526 4.92 -21.14 4.54
C ALA A 526 3.94 -22.10 5.26
N LEU A 527 2.72 -21.63 5.54
CA LEU A 527 1.60 -22.44 5.99
C LEU A 527 0.84 -23.05 4.79
N PRO A 528 0.03 -24.11 5.01
CA PRO A 528 -0.82 -24.65 3.96
C PRO A 528 -1.78 -23.59 3.38
N GLY A 529 -1.90 -23.54 2.05
CA GLY A 529 -2.79 -22.61 1.35
C GLY A 529 -2.16 -21.26 0.97
N GLU A 530 -0.97 -20.95 1.48
CA GLU A 530 -0.28 -19.68 1.18
C GLU A 530 0.39 -19.63 -0.20
N LYS A 531 0.45 -20.78 -0.88
CA LYS A 531 1.01 -20.91 -2.22
C LYS A 531 0.06 -21.69 -3.12
N PHE A 532 -0.35 -21.07 -4.22
CA PHE A 532 -1.23 -21.69 -5.20
C PHE A 532 -0.88 -21.22 -6.62
N GLU A 533 -1.25 -22.04 -7.60
CA GLU A 533 -1.12 -21.70 -9.02
C GLU A 533 -2.48 -21.26 -9.58
N TYR A 534 -2.47 -20.30 -10.48
CA TYR A 534 -3.64 -19.85 -11.21
C TYR A 534 -3.29 -19.48 -12.64
N LEU A 535 -4.27 -19.57 -13.53
CA LEU A 535 -4.09 -19.25 -14.94
C LEU A 535 -4.47 -17.79 -15.18
N THR A 536 -3.83 -17.19 -16.19
CA THR A 536 -4.06 -15.76 -16.52
C THR A 536 -4.75 -15.56 -17.86
N GLU A 537 -4.94 -16.66 -18.61
CA GLU A 537 -5.61 -16.69 -19.91
C GLU A 537 -5.92 -18.16 -20.23
N VAL A 538 -7.21 -18.48 -20.38
CA VAL A 538 -7.71 -19.80 -20.77
C VAL A 538 -8.52 -19.71 -22.06
N LEU A 539 -8.46 -20.77 -22.85
CA LEU A 539 -9.28 -20.99 -24.03
C LEU A 539 -10.38 -22.00 -23.69
N VAL A 540 -11.63 -21.58 -23.78
CA VAL A 540 -12.82 -22.42 -23.67
C VAL A 540 -13.35 -22.68 -25.08
N VAL A 541 -13.60 -23.96 -25.40
CA VAL A 541 -14.14 -24.38 -26.69
C VAL A 541 -15.36 -25.26 -26.44
N GLY A 542 -16.52 -24.85 -26.96
CA GLY A 542 -17.74 -25.66 -27.02
C GLY A 542 -17.58 -26.89 -27.92
N ASP A 543 -18.59 -27.75 -27.94
CA ASP A 543 -18.67 -28.88 -28.85
C ASP A 543 -19.39 -28.52 -30.17
N ALA A 544 -20.25 -29.40 -30.68
CA ALA A 544 -20.86 -29.23 -32.01
C ALA A 544 -22.39 -29.07 -31.93
N GLY A 545 -22.94 -28.88 -30.74
CA GLY A 545 -24.32 -28.51 -30.52
C GLY A 545 -24.42 -27.62 -29.28
N ASP A 546 -25.65 -27.30 -28.89
CA ASP A 546 -25.97 -26.31 -27.86
C ASP A 546 -25.18 -26.50 -26.55
N ASP A 547 -24.32 -25.53 -26.25
CA ASP A 547 -23.46 -25.49 -25.08
C ASP A 547 -23.93 -24.46 -24.04
N VAL A 548 -23.62 -24.74 -22.78
CA VAL A 548 -23.78 -23.79 -21.66
C VAL A 548 -22.41 -23.54 -21.06
N LEU A 549 -21.84 -22.38 -21.38
CA LEU A 549 -20.48 -21.95 -21.03
C LEU A 549 -20.51 -20.86 -19.96
N GLU A 550 -20.60 -21.30 -18.71
CA GLU A 550 -20.63 -20.42 -17.54
C GLU A 550 -19.36 -20.60 -16.70
N THR A 551 -18.79 -19.49 -16.22
CA THR A 551 -17.59 -19.47 -15.35
C THR A 551 -17.72 -20.35 -14.10
N GLN A 552 -18.94 -20.54 -13.57
CA GLN A 552 -19.18 -21.39 -12.39
C GLN A 552 -19.18 -22.89 -12.71
N LEU A 553 -19.35 -23.26 -13.98
CA LEU A 553 -19.53 -24.65 -14.42
C LEU A 553 -18.28 -25.24 -15.08
N ILE A 554 -17.41 -24.39 -15.62
CA ILE A 554 -16.21 -24.81 -16.36
C ILE A 554 -14.96 -24.58 -15.50
N PRO A 555 -14.20 -25.66 -15.19
CA PRO A 555 -12.90 -25.51 -14.53
C PRO A 555 -11.97 -24.59 -15.32
N ASP A 556 -11.25 -23.72 -14.62
CA ASP A 556 -10.29 -22.76 -15.18
C ASP A 556 -10.91 -21.63 -16.01
N PHE A 557 -12.23 -21.59 -16.21
CA PHE A 557 -12.91 -20.44 -16.84
C PHE A 557 -13.31 -19.44 -15.75
N ASP A 558 -12.44 -18.47 -15.48
CA ASP A 558 -12.62 -17.50 -14.39
C ASP A 558 -13.21 -16.16 -14.88
N GLY A 559 -13.37 -16.00 -16.20
CA GLY A 559 -13.92 -14.82 -16.84
C GLY A 559 -12.93 -13.65 -16.85
N ASN A 560 -11.63 -13.87 -16.68
CA ASN A 560 -10.61 -12.83 -16.71
C ASN A 560 -9.67 -13.02 -17.91
N LYS A 561 -9.90 -12.21 -18.95
CA LYS A 561 -9.14 -12.24 -20.21
C LYS A 561 -9.20 -13.57 -20.95
N ASP A 562 -10.24 -14.37 -20.69
CA ASP A 562 -10.42 -15.66 -21.34
C ASP A 562 -10.82 -15.50 -22.80
N VAL A 563 -10.62 -16.58 -23.55
CA VAL A 563 -11.07 -16.71 -24.94
C VAL A 563 -12.09 -17.83 -25.00
N VAL A 564 -13.31 -17.52 -25.43
CA VAL A 564 -14.40 -18.48 -25.54
C VAL A 564 -14.79 -18.61 -27.01
N PHE A 565 -14.80 -19.84 -27.54
CA PHE A 565 -15.43 -20.20 -28.81
C PHE A 565 -16.58 -21.15 -28.52
N ALA A 566 -17.83 -20.71 -28.66
CA ALA A 566 -18.99 -21.56 -28.43
C ALA A 566 -19.17 -22.56 -29.57
N GLY A 567 -19.25 -22.08 -30.82
CA GLY A 567 -19.06 -22.90 -32.02
C GLY A 567 -20.32 -23.06 -32.84
N PHE A 568 -20.93 -24.25 -32.79
CA PHE A 568 -22.15 -24.56 -33.55
C PHE A 568 -23.25 -24.93 -32.56
N GLY A 569 -24.45 -24.38 -32.74
CA GLY A 569 -25.58 -24.65 -31.86
C GLY A 569 -26.15 -23.34 -31.34
N ASP A 570 -27.26 -23.41 -30.63
CA ASP A 570 -27.80 -22.24 -29.93
C ASP A 570 -27.14 -22.21 -28.53
N ASP A 571 -26.08 -21.43 -28.38
CA ASP A 571 -25.18 -21.50 -27.23
C ASP A 571 -25.46 -20.42 -26.19
N LEU A 572 -25.25 -20.72 -24.91
CA LEU A 572 -25.25 -19.74 -23.82
C LEU A 572 -23.84 -19.53 -23.30
N VAL A 573 -23.36 -18.28 -23.27
CA VAL A 573 -22.05 -17.91 -22.70
C VAL A 573 -22.22 -16.81 -21.67
N ASP A 574 -21.75 -17.02 -20.45
CA ASP A 574 -21.80 -16.03 -19.37
C ASP A 574 -20.42 -15.73 -18.76
N THR A 575 -19.91 -14.52 -19.04
CA THR A 575 -18.66 -13.98 -18.48
C THR A 575 -18.88 -12.94 -17.36
N THR A 576 -20.11 -12.75 -16.88
CA THR A 576 -20.48 -11.64 -15.98
C THR A 576 -19.92 -11.76 -14.56
N GLN A 577 -19.54 -12.96 -14.13
CA GLN A 577 -19.12 -13.24 -12.75
C GLN A 577 -17.72 -12.71 -12.38
N SER A 578 -16.94 -12.31 -13.39
CA SER A 578 -15.55 -11.91 -13.22
C SER A 578 -15.39 -10.48 -12.71
N ILE A 579 -14.33 -10.22 -11.93
CA ILE A 579 -13.97 -8.91 -11.36
C ILE A 579 -13.21 -8.03 -12.36
N SER A 580 -12.37 -8.57 -13.26
CA SER A 580 -11.60 -7.76 -14.21
C SER A 580 -12.15 -7.75 -15.64
N GLY A 581 -12.84 -8.81 -16.05
CA GLY A 581 -13.38 -9.05 -17.39
C GLY A 581 -12.30 -9.09 -18.48
N GLY A 582 -12.52 -8.44 -19.62
CA GLY A 582 -11.57 -8.39 -20.74
C GLY A 582 -11.58 -9.63 -21.63
N ASN A 583 -12.66 -10.41 -21.57
CA ASN A 583 -12.83 -11.66 -22.30
C ASN A 583 -13.00 -11.43 -23.80
N ARG A 584 -12.71 -12.46 -24.59
CA ARG A 584 -13.02 -12.53 -26.02
C ARG A 584 -13.96 -13.70 -26.25
N VAL A 585 -15.23 -13.39 -26.49
CA VAL A 585 -16.29 -14.36 -26.71
C VAL A 585 -16.67 -14.37 -28.19
N PHE A 586 -16.72 -15.57 -28.76
CA PHE A 586 -17.17 -15.83 -30.12
C PHE A 586 -18.30 -16.87 -30.05
N GLY A 587 -19.54 -16.47 -30.33
CA GLY A 587 -20.73 -17.33 -30.37
C GLY A 587 -20.60 -18.34 -31.51
N GLY A 588 -20.49 -17.85 -32.74
CA GLY A 588 -20.20 -18.69 -33.90
C GLY A 588 -21.41 -18.78 -34.81
N SER A 589 -22.14 -19.90 -34.76
CA SER A 589 -23.35 -20.06 -35.57
C SER A 589 -24.48 -20.74 -34.80
N GLY A 590 -25.68 -20.20 -34.94
CA GLY A 590 -26.87 -20.54 -34.17
C GLY A 590 -27.42 -19.27 -33.53
N ASP A 591 -28.56 -19.36 -32.84
CA ASP A 591 -29.14 -18.22 -32.14
C ASP A 591 -28.57 -18.19 -30.69
N ASP A 592 -27.50 -17.43 -30.46
CA ASP A 592 -26.70 -17.49 -29.22
C ASP A 592 -27.15 -16.47 -28.15
N GLU A 593 -27.00 -16.80 -26.86
CA GLU A 593 -27.19 -15.90 -25.72
C GLU A 593 -25.85 -15.60 -25.03
N LEU A 594 -25.33 -14.38 -25.21
CA LEU A 594 -23.98 -13.97 -24.80
C LEU A 594 -24.03 -12.84 -23.77
N PHE A 595 -23.68 -13.14 -22.52
CA PHE A 595 -23.67 -12.20 -21.40
C PHE A 595 -22.26 -11.67 -21.12
N ALA A 596 -22.10 -10.35 -21.21
CA ALA A 596 -20.84 -9.64 -21.04
C ALA A 596 -20.72 -8.91 -19.69
N GLY A 597 -19.58 -9.07 -19.03
CA GLY A 597 -19.27 -8.44 -17.75
C GLY A 597 -18.65 -7.05 -17.90
N LYS A 598 -17.33 -6.99 -18.07
CA LYS A 598 -16.56 -5.72 -18.04
C LYS A 598 -15.48 -5.74 -19.10
N ASN A 599 -15.37 -4.70 -19.92
CA ASN A 599 -14.35 -4.60 -20.98
C ASN A 599 -14.29 -5.81 -21.93
N ASP A 600 -15.36 -6.59 -22.02
CA ASP A 600 -15.41 -7.79 -22.85
C ASP A 600 -15.54 -7.44 -24.33
N ARG A 601 -15.09 -8.35 -25.18
CA ARG A 601 -15.29 -8.32 -26.63
C ARG A 601 -16.12 -9.51 -27.01
N VAL A 602 -17.36 -9.27 -27.41
CA VAL A 602 -18.32 -10.32 -27.75
C VAL A 602 -18.68 -10.21 -29.22
N ASN A 603 -18.67 -11.34 -29.92
CA ASN A 603 -19.08 -11.48 -31.29
C ASN A 603 -20.13 -12.60 -31.35
N GLY A 604 -21.37 -12.27 -31.74
CA GLY A 604 -22.47 -13.22 -31.94
C GLY A 604 -22.13 -14.19 -33.06
N GLY A 605 -22.01 -13.67 -34.28
CA GLY A 605 -21.57 -14.43 -35.43
C GLY A 605 -22.68 -14.54 -36.45
N ALA A 606 -23.27 -15.71 -36.60
CA ALA A 606 -24.35 -15.95 -37.56
C ALA A 606 -25.57 -16.59 -36.88
N GLY A 607 -26.72 -15.94 -36.98
CA GLY A 607 -27.94 -16.30 -36.26
C GLY A 607 -28.56 -15.05 -35.65
N ASN A 608 -29.67 -15.21 -34.94
CA ASN A 608 -30.33 -14.09 -34.26
C ASN A 608 -29.91 -14.08 -32.80
N ASP A 609 -28.82 -13.40 -32.50
CA ASP A 609 -28.13 -13.49 -31.23
C ASP A 609 -28.70 -12.49 -30.21
N ILE A 610 -28.60 -12.85 -28.92
CA ILE A 610 -28.84 -11.97 -27.78
C ILE A 610 -27.49 -11.63 -27.16
N LEU A 611 -27.13 -10.34 -27.17
CA LEU A 611 -25.90 -9.83 -26.55
C LEU A 611 -26.27 -8.92 -25.38
N ASP A 612 -26.06 -9.40 -24.15
CA ASP A 612 -26.50 -8.73 -22.93
C ASP A 612 -25.31 -8.26 -22.08
N ALA A 613 -25.14 -6.94 -21.99
CA ALA A 613 -24.20 -6.26 -21.09
C ALA A 613 -24.93 -5.42 -20.02
N SER A 614 -26.24 -5.62 -19.82
CA SER A 614 -27.05 -4.83 -18.88
C SER A 614 -26.64 -5.04 -17.42
N LEU A 615 -26.19 -6.26 -17.08
CA LEU A 615 -25.61 -6.57 -15.77
C LEU A 615 -24.12 -6.22 -15.68
N GLY A 616 -23.54 -5.76 -16.79
CA GLY A 616 -22.11 -5.46 -16.91
C GLY A 616 -21.67 -4.17 -16.20
N ARG A 617 -20.37 -4.09 -15.96
CA ARG A 617 -19.70 -2.90 -15.39
C ARG A 617 -19.17 -1.94 -16.48
N GLY A 618 -19.56 -2.17 -17.73
CA GLY A 618 -19.32 -1.28 -18.87
C GLY A 618 -18.01 -1.48 -19.61
N GLY A 619 -17.83 -0.70 -20.68
CA GLY A 619 -16.63 -0.74 -21.53
C GLY A 619 -16.60 -1.90 -22.52
N ASN A 620 -17.72 -2.61 -22.70
CA ASN A 620 -17.81 -3.78 -23.55
C ASN A 620 -17.87 -3.39 -25.03
N ARG A 621 -17.48 -4.33 -25.90
CA ARG A 621 -17.59 -4.22 -27.36
C ARG A 621 -18.38 -5.41 -27.88
N LEU A 622 -19.62 -5.17 -28.26
CA LEU A 622 -20.55 -6.19 -28.72
C LEU A 622 -20.76 -6.05 -30.22
N SER A 623 -20.68 -7.15 -30.95
CA SER A 623 -20.93 -7.24 -32.39
C SER A 623 -21.90 -8.38 -32.65
N GLY A 624 -23.03 -8.09 -33.29
CA GLY A 624 -24.07 -9.07 -33.60
C GLY A 624 -23.61 -9.98 -34.73
N GLY A 625 -23.49 -9.43 -35.93
CA GLY A 625 -22.94 -10.13 -37.09
C GLY A 625 -23.97 -10.28 -38.20
N ASP A 626 -24.33 -11.52 -38.53
CA ASP A 626 -25.32 -11.84 -39.56
C ASP A 626 -26.61 -12.39 -38.91
N GLY A 627 -27.70 -11.63 -38.92
CA GLY A 627 -29.02 -12.04 -38.42
C GLY A 627 -29.75 -10.89 -37.72
N ASP A 628 -30.96 -11.12 -37.22
CA ASP A 628 -31.74 -10.08 -36.53
C ASP A 628 -31.39 -10.07 -35.02
N ASP A 629 -30.33 -9.35 -34.65
CA ASP A 629 -29.72 -9.43 -33.32
C ASP A 629 -30.39 -8.53 -32.29
N THR A 630 -30.23 -8.86 -31.01
CA THR A 630 -30.80 -8.11 -29.89
C THR A 630 -29.74 -7.78 -28.84
N PHE A 631 -29.58 -6.51 -28.53
CA PHE A 631 -28.61 -6.00 -27.57
C PHE A 631 -29.31 -5.45 -26.34
N PHE A 632 -28.81 -5.78 -25.16
CA PHE A 632 -29.13 -5.10 -23.90
C PHE A 632 -27.87 -4.43 -23.38
N ALA A 633 -27.79 -3.10 -23.47
CA ALA A 633 -26.56 -2.37 -23.17
C ALA A 633 -26.65 -1.64 -21.83
N GLY A 634 -25.59 -1.78 -21.04
CA GLY A 634 -25.39 -1.10 -19.78
C GLY A 634 -24.86 0.32 -19.97
N GLY A 635 -23.69 0.57 -19.39
CA GLY A 635 -23.04 1.87 -19.41
C GLY A 635 -21.74 1.86 -20.19
N ASN A 636 -21.50 2.87 -21.03
CA ASN A 636 -20.23 3.08 -21.74
C ASN A 636 -19.80 1.91 -22.67
N ASP A 637 -20.75 1.21 -23.28
CA ASP A 637 -20.50 0.12 -24.21
C ASP A 637 -20.45 0.59 -25.67
N ARG A 638 -19.83 -0.22 -26.54
CA ARG A 638 -19.83 -0.04 -27.99
C ARG A 638 -20.54 -1.21 -28.66
N LEU A 639 -21.59 -0.91 -29.41
CA LEU A 639 -22.49 -1.89 -30.02
C LEU A 639 -22.45 -1.75 -31.55
N ILE A 640 -22.38 -2.87 -32.25
CA ILE A 640 -22.42 -2.95 -33.71
C ILE A 640 -23.40 -4.07 -34.07
N GLY A 641 -24.52 -3.73 -34.72
CA GLY A 641 -25.52 -4.70 -35.17
C GLY A 641 -24.96 -5.60 -36.25
N GLY A 642 -24.88 -5.09 -37.48
CA GLY A 642 -24.24 -5.79 -38.58
C GLY A 642 -25.17 -5.90 -39.78
N LYS A 643 -25.53 -7.13 -40.17
CA LYS A 643 -26.55 -7.37 -41.20
C LYS A 643 -27.80 -7.94 -40.54
N GLY A 644 -28.95 -7.34 -40.82
CA GLY A 644 -30.23 -7.79 -40.27
C GLY A 644 -30.98 -6.63 -39.67
N ASN A 645 -32.14 -6.89 -39.07
CA ASN A 645 -32.93 -5.86 -38.40
C ASN A 645 -32.67 -5.93 -36.90
N ASP A 646 -31.71 -5.13 -36.45
CA ASP A 646 -31.15 -5.25 -35.11
C ASP A 646 -31.93 -4.40 -34.10
N ARG A 647 -31.92 -4.83 -32.84
CA ARG A 647 -32.63 -4.14 -31.74
C ARG A 647 -31.66 -3.83 -30.61
N PHE A 648 -31.57 -2.56 -30.24
CA PHE A 648 -30.72 -2.09 -29.15
C PHE A 648 -31.59 -1.55 -28.02
N PHE A 649 -31.52 -2.18 -26.85
CA PHE A 649 -32.19 -1.74 -25.63
C PHE A 649 -31.17 -1.15 -24.67
N ILE A 650 -31.31 0.14 -24.37
CA ILE A 650 -30.44 0.84 -23.42
C ILE A 650 -31.10 0.85 -22.04
N ILE A 651 -30.35 0.44 -21.01
CA ILE A 651 -30.78 0.54 -19.61
C ILE A 651 -30.21 1.83 -18.96
N GLU A 652 -30.52 2.07 -17.68
CA GLU A 652 -30.36 3.37 -16.99
C GLU A 652 -29.01 4.08 -17.12
N LYS A 653 -27.88 3.39 -17.30
CA LYS A 653 -26.56 4.06 -17.27
C LYS A 653 -26.30 4.93 -18.51
N GLY A 654 -26.53 4.41 -19.71
CA GLY A 654 -26.28 5.16 -20.96
C GLY A 654 -24.80 5.34 -21.33
N GLY A 655 -24.47 6.42 -22.06
CA GLY A 655 -23.09 6.69 -22.53
C GLY A 655 -22.59 5.75 -23.64
N ASN A 656 -23.49 5.00 -24.28
CA ASN A 656 -23.14 3.97 -25.26
C ASN A 656 -22.89 4.55 -26.66
N THR A 657 -22.08 3.88 -27.47
CA THR A 657 -21.89 4.18 -28.90
C THR A 657 -22.45 3.05 -29.75
N ILE A 658 -23.42 3.34 -30.62
CA ILE A 658 -24.25 2.36 -31.31
C ILE A 658 -24.18 2.56 -32.82
N SER A 659 -24.03 1.46 -33.56
CA SER A 659 -24.11 1.39 -35.02
C SER A 659 -25.07 0.26 -35.38
N GLY A 660 -26.15 0.58 -36.10
CA GLY A 660 -27.14 -0.41 -36.54
C GLY A 660 -26.58 -1.31 -37.65
N GLY A 661 -25.93 -0.69 -38.64
CA GLY A 661 -25.42 -1.39 -39.81
C GLY A 661 -26.44 -1.44 -40.93
N ALA A 662 -26.79 -2.63 -41.40
CA ALA A 662 -27.60 -2.84 -42.59
C ALA A 662 -28.91 -3.56 -42.26
N GLY A 663 -30.02 -2.83 -42.32
CA GLY A 663 -31.36 -3.40 -42.21
C GLY A 663 -32.35 -2.34 -41.76
N LYS A 664 -33.32 -2.71 -40.94
CA LYS A 664 -34.26 -1.78 -40.30
C LYS A 664 -34.08 -1.84 -38.81
N ASP A 665 -33.21 -1.00 -38.30
CA ASP A 665 -32.70 -1.13 -36.94
C ASP A 665 -33.54 -0.31 -35.97
N GLN A 666 -33.58 -0.77 -34.72
CA GLN A 666 -34.38 -0.16 -33.65
C GLN A 666 -33.49 0.24 -32.49
N PHE A 667 -33.47 1.54 -32.18
CA PHE A 667 -32.66 2.12 -31.11
C PHE A 667 -33.56 2.52 -29.94
N TRP A 668 -33.83 1.60 -29.01
CA TRP A 668 -34.63 1.84 -27.81
C TRP A 668 -33.79 2.54 -26.73
N ILE A 669 -33.63 3.86 -26.89
CA ILE A 669 -32.77 4.72 -26.07
C ILE A 669 -33.40 5.18 -24.75
N VAL A 670 -34.72 4.98 -24.60
CA VAL A 670 -35.45 5.19 -23.35
C VAL A 670 -36.31 3.96 -23.12
N ASN A 671 -36.13 3.29 -21.98
CA ASN A 671 -36.85 2.07 -21.66
C ASN A 671 -37.22 2.05 -20.18
N ALA A 672 -38.47 2.45 -19.89
CA ALA A 672 -39.04 2.66 -18.56
C ALA A 672 -38.39 3.78 -17.73
N GLU A 673 -37.10 4.05 -17.91
CA GLU A 673 -36.30 5.09 -17.23
C GLU A 673 -35.41 5.85 -18.24
N LEU A 674 -35.00 7.07 -17.87
CA LEU A 674 -34.12 7.92 -18.69
C LEU A 674 -32.65 7.55 -18.42
N PRO A 675 -31.78 7.50 -19.44
CA PRO A 675 -30.37 7.20 -19.24
C PRO A 675 -29.63 8.33 -18.50
N GLU A 676 -28.75 7.99 -17.55
CA GLU A 676 -27.90 8.91 -16.79
C GLU A 676 -26.91 9.64 -17.72
N GLU A 677 -26.35 8.94 -18.70
CA GLU A 677 -25.38 9.47 -19.67
C GLU A 677 -25.92 9.41 -21.11
N VAL A 678 -25.55 10.41 -21.90
CA VAL A 678 -26.05 10.58 -23.27
C VAL A 678 -25.48 9.51 -24.22
N ASN A 679 -26.35 8.79 -24.91
CA ASN A 679 -25.94 7.77 -25.90
C ASN A 679 -25.60 8.40 -27.26
N THR A 680 -24.84 7.70 -28.10
CA THR A 680 -24.48 8.15 -29.45
C THR A 680 -24.86 7.11 -30.49
N ILE A 681 -25.69 7.50 -31.47
CA ILE A 681 -26.06 6.68 -32.63
C ILE A 681 -25.28 7.19 -33.84
N THR A 682 -24.60 6.28 -34.55
CA THR A 682 -23.54 6.66 -35.50
C THR A 682 -23.93 6.61 -36.98
N ASP A 683 -24.97 5.85 -37.34
CA ASP A 683 -25.31 5.52 -38.74
C ASP A 683 -26.82 5.48 -39.05
N PHE A 684 -27.66 6.12 -38.21
CA PHE A 684 -29.12 6.15 -38.36
C PHE A 684 -29.61 6.58 -39.77
N GLU A 685 -30.50 5.81 -40.38
CA GLU A 685 -31.17 6.11 -41.64
C GLU A 685 -32.67 6.38 -41.46
N SER A 686 -33.07 7.65 -41.63
CA SER A 686 -34.49 8.06 -41.53
C SER A 686 -35.38 7.38 -42.56
N GLY A 687 -36.55 6.93 -42.11
CA GLY A 687 -37.52 6.14 -42.90
C GLY A 687 -37.16 4.67 -43.06
N VAL A 688 -36.02 4.24 -42.53
CA VAL A 688 -35.57 2.83 -42.49
C VAL A 688 -35.50 2.37 -41.04
N ASP A 689 -34.75 3.10 -40.23
CA ASP A 689 -34.55 2.85 -38.80
C ASP A 689 -35.56 3.61 -37.95
N VAL A 690 -35.69 3.17 -36.69
CA VAL A 690 -36.56 3.84 -35.71
C VAL A 690 -35.88 4.03 -34.36
N ILE A 691 -36.21 5.13 -33.71
CA ILE A 691 -35.80 5.46 -32.35
C ILE A 691 -36.95 5.12 -31.40
N GLY A 692 -36.72 4.14 -30.54
CA GLY A 692 -37.69 3.64 -29.59
C GLY A 692 -37.69 4.43 -28.29
N ILE A 693 -38.88 4.81 -27.83
CA ILE A 693 -39.13 5.36 -26.49
C ILE A 693 -40.23 4.51 -25.84
N SER A 694 -39.89 3.84 -24.74
CA SER A 694 -40.77 2.90 -24.06
C SER A 694 -41.01 3.32 -22.61
N GLY A 695 -42.26 3.26 -22.15
CA GLY A 695 -42.67 3.42 -20.75
C GLY A 695 -42.73 4.86 -20.22
N ILE A 696 -42.19 5.84 -20.93
CA ILE A 696 -42.23 7.25 -20.54
C ILE A 696 -42.59 8.15 -21.73
N GLY A 697 -43.67 8.92 -21.58
CA GLY A 697 -44.02 10.03 -22.46
C GLY A 697 -44.61 9.64 -23.81
N THR A 698 -44.79 10.64 -24.65
CA THR A 698 -45.23 10.54 -26.04
C THR A 698 -44.31 11.37 -26.93
N PHE A 699 -44.53 11.40 -28.24
CA PHE A 699 -43.74 12.27 -29.12
C PHE A 699 -43.83 13.76 -28.75
N GLU A 700 -44.92 14.19 -28.08
CA GLU A 700 -45.04 15.57 -27.59
C GLU A 700 -44.02 15.91 -26.49
N ASP A 701 -43.45 14.91 -25.83
CA ASP A 701 -42.45 15.05 -24.77
C ASP A 701 -41.00 15.00 -25.32
N VAL A 702 -40.84 14.79 -26.63
CA VAL A 702 -39.55 14.78 -27.32
C VAL A 702 -39.26 16.15 -27.91
N SER A 703 -38.08 16.68 -27.61
CA SER A 703 -37.52 17.85 -28.29
C SER A 703 -36.23 17.50 -29.02
N LEU A 704 -36.06 18.10 -30.20
CA LEU A 704 -34.94 17.83 -31.10
C LEU A 704 -34.11 19.10 -31.27
N GLU A 705 -32.87 19.08 -30.81
CA GLU A 705 -31.95 20.21 -30.93
C GLU A 705 -30.87 19.91 -31.97
N MET A 706 -30.62 20.86 -32.87
CA MET A 706 -29.56 20.72 -33.86
C MET A 706 -28.23 21.22 -33.30
N ASN A 707 -27.23 20.35 -33.26
CA ASN A 707 -25.85 20.70 -32.95
C ASN A 707 -24.94 20.43 -34.16
N GLY A 708 -24.79 21.44 -35.02
CA GLY A 708 -24.03 21.33 -36.27
C GLY A 708 -24.68 20.36 -37.25
N LYS A 709 -24.04 19.21 -37.51
CA LYS A 709 -24.56 18.14 -38.37
C LYS A 709 -25.29 17.04 -37.61
N ASN A 710 -25.34 17.14 -36.29
CA ASN A 710 -25.92 16.12 -35.42
C ASN A 710 -27.27 16.60 -34.88
N THR A 711 -28.12 15.66 -34.49
CA THR A 711 -29.36 15.95 -33.78
C THR A 711 -29.26 15.39 -32.36
N VAL A 712 -29.47 16.24 -31.36
CA VAL A 712 -29.59 15.87 -29.95
C VAL A 712 -31.07 15.60 -29.68
N ILE A 713 -31.35 14.45 -29.08
CA ILE A 713 -32.69 14.01 -28.69
C ILE A 713 -32.82 14.25 -27.20
N ASN A 714 -33.81 15.04 -26.84
CA ASN A 714 -34.13 15.38 -25.47
C ASN A 714 -35.53 14.87 -25.15
N VAL A 715 -35.67 14.19 -24.01
CA VAL A 715 -36.93 13.64 -23.51
C VAL A 715 -37.14 14.20 -22.10
N LEU A 716 -38.30 14.82 -21.86
CA LEU A 716 -38.63 15.44 -20.56
C LEU A 716 -37.57 16.42 -20.02
N ASN A 717 -36.90 17.16 -20.91
CA ASN A 717 -35.82 18.11 -20.60
C ASN A 717 -34.47 17.48 -20.22
N GLN A 718 -34.25 16.20 -20.54
CA GLN A 718 -32.96 15.52 -20.40
C GLN A 718 -32.46 15.02 -21.75
N ASP A 719 -31.19 15.27 -22.07
CA ASP A 719 -30.56 14.73 -23.27
C ASP A 719 -30.36 13.22 -23.09
N VAL A 720 -30.86 12.43 -24.04
CA VAL A 720 -30.83 10.96 -23.95
C VAL A 720 -29.98 10.32 -25.04
N ALA A 721 -29.89 10.97 -26.21
CA ALA A 721 -29.07 10.51 -27.31
C ALA A 721 -28.64 11.63 -28.25
N VAL A 722 -27.52 11.41 -28.94
CA VAL A 722 -27.06 12.20 -30.09
C VAL A 722 -27.02 11.29 -31.32
N VAL A 723 -27.69 11.71 -32.38
CA VAL A 723 -27.61 11.06 -33.70
C VAL A 723 -26.62 11.82 -34.57
N LEU A 724 -25.54 11.14 -34.95
CA LEU A 724 -24.46 11.75 -35.73
C LEU A 724 -24.85 11.91 -37.19
N GLY A 725 -24.48 13.05 -37.79
CA GLY A 725 -24.63 13.28 -39.22
C GLY A 725 -26.07 13.42 -39.74
N MET A 726 -27.07 13.33 -38.87
CA MET A 726 -28.49 13.40 -39.24
C MET A 726 -29.12 14.74 -38.87
N GLN A 727 -29.93 15.27 -39.79
CA GLN A 727 -30.72 16.49 -39.61
C GLN A 727 -32.16 16.24 -40.06
N GLY A 728 -33.13 16.75 -39.31
CA GLY A 728 -34.54 16.70 -39.72
C GLY A 728 -35.27 15.41 -39.35
N LEU A 729 -34.90 14.78 -38.23
CA LEU A 729 -35.71 13.73 -37.61
C LEU A 729 -37.13 14.25 -37.33
N GLY A 730 -38.13 13.40 -37.51
CA GLY A 730 -39.54 13.71 -37.26
C GLY A 730 -40.31 12.54 -36.67
N GLU A 731 -41.59 12.72 -36.40
CA GLU A 731 -42.45 11.73 -35.70
C GLU A 731 -42.40 10.33 -36.32
N SER A 732 -42.23 10.22 -37.65
CA SER A 732 -42.12 8.93 -38.36
C SER A 732 -40.84 8.15 -38.07
N ASP A 733 -39.81 8.80 -37.53
CA ASP A 733 -38.54 8.18 -37.14
C ASP A 733 -38.58 7.64 -35.70
N PHE A 734 -39.70 7.79 -34.99
CA PHE A 734 -39.86 7.36 -33.60
C PHE A 734 -40.92 6.26 -33.46
N ALA A 735 -40.67 5.33 -32.53
CA ALA A 735 -41.60 4.31 -32.10
C ALA A 735 -41.88 4.46 -30.60
N PHE A 736 -43.17 4.45 -30.21
CA PHE A 736 -43.59 4.59 -28.81
C PHE A 736 -44.30 3.34 -28.33
N VAL A 737 -43.93 2.86 -27.14
CA VAL A 737 -44.61 1.77 -26.43
C VAL A 737 -44.94 2.25 -25.02
N ASN A 738 -46.22 2.24 -24.65
CA ASN A 738 -46.71 2.64 -23.34
C ASN A 738 -46.88 1.46 -22.39
#